data_AF-A0A934XQ10-F1
#
_entry.id   AF-A0A934XQ10-F1
#
_cell.length_a   1.000
_cell.length_b   1.000
_cell.length_c   1.000
_cell.angle_alpha   90.00
_cell.angle_beta   90.00
_cell.angle_gamma   90.00
#
_symmetry.space_group_name_H-M   'P 1'
#
loop_
_entity.id
_entity.type
_entity.pdbx_description
1 polymer ?
#
loop_
_entity_poly.entity_id
_entity_poly.type
_entity_poly.pdbx_seq_one_letter_code
_entity_poly.pdbx_strand_id
1 'polypeptide(L)'
;MQKFQFYDKYSRFNYDLGRRETWIETVDRAVAYLVELSQQRLAAETYERLRRSMLSMSTMPSMRLLAMAGPAARRNNITIYNCSYQPVESIDSFVEALIISMSGCGVGYSVEHRYVENFPRIRRQTGATALPYVVEDSAEGWADALRTGLATWFEGGDLRFDLSQLRPAGAPLRTKGGRASGPEPLRRMLEFTRGRILSRQGNFLRPLDGHDIMCAVGGAAVSGGMRRTAMISIFDLDDEEMRQSKNGDFERTNSQRWNANNSAVWPDRQLTQLEIARFMLDMIESGRGEPGIFSRRAANTLRPERRAASDFGTNPCVTGETWVAVADGRGRAQIRELAAEGKDVDVYTVKDDKLVIRTMRNPRKTGNQTPIYRVTFADGSYVRVTLNHRFVMLDGSEKTAAELKPNDALKAMTAFSYQKKGLPKVVKCDYDAPDSYRMIQFGTHRKSEHRQIYAHHTGVELNGIEYQLHHRDFDGRNNHISNLQLMTIAEHAAEHRARMLGQDNPAVRLMNDTWRKNLSDACAGAVNGNAKEISNEQLQTELIALTRKVGRALLRSEYTAYAQANNWPRMWQAYRRDYFGDDIRPTMQRLAHELGLPVMEAWEVEARRFTDLPLRQVNGHTEVQKTCEICGASFWVRFSQRERAVCSQSCSQKLHFRLHGTEERRMQLKNAHEQRKEDIRQRQVRVYNDLISELNRHPSKKEWQTRCRQTEISPEVSRESSPFRSWTELEMAAGATNHRVMSVTPDDFDDVYTGTVDETHTFFSIGSERLDSRGRTEMAYVLSWQCGEINLRPWEFCNLTAAVARAEDTPETLRSKVEIATIIGAIQSMATHFPGLRPMWRQNCEEERLLGVDITGQMDCPVVQDPRIMAQLKHHALQINRQVAETLGINPSASITCVKPSGNTSQLVDCSSGLHARWAPYYVRNVRVSAHSPVFKVLRDAGVPMGPENGQTPQDADTWVIHFPVKSPDGAITRKNRSALAQCAYWLQNKVYYTEHNPSVTVTYHDDEVLELVKWVWEHQDVVGGMAFLPSYDAQYDQMPYEEIDADEYERLAAVFPEIDFSKLYRYEEEDLTTAAQELACMAGACEVML
;
A
#
# COMPACT_ATOMS: atom_id res chain seq x y z
N MET A 1 -28.30 -2.46 9.31
CA MET A 1 -26.95 -2.56 9.91
C MET A 1 -26.96 -3.07 11.36
N GLN A 2 -27.38 -2.28 12.35
CA GLN A 2 -27.14 -2.53 13.79
C GLN A 2 -27.39 -3.97 14.28
N LYS A 3 -28.57 -4.56 13.99
CA LYS A 3 -28.93 -5.94 14.39
C LYS A 3 -27.93 -6.99 13.87
N PHE A 4 -27.39 -6.81 12.66
CA PHE A 4 -26.34 -7.68 12.11
C PHE A 4 -25.08 -7.61 12.99
N GLN A 5 -24.55 -6.41 13.22
CA GLN A 5 -23.33 -6.23 14.02
C GLN A 5 -23.48 -6.79 15.45
N PHE A 6 -24.69 -6.76 16.02
CA PHE A 6 -24.98 -7.42 17.29
C PHE A 6 -24.88 -8.96 17.22
N TYR A 7 -25.65 -9.60 16.34
CA TYR A 7 -25.76 -11.07 16.29
C TYR A 7 -24.50 -11.76 15.78
N ASP A 8 -23.75 -11.07 14.92
CA ASP A 8 -22.46 -11.49 14.38
C ASP A 8 -21.39 -11.57 15.50
N LYS A 9 -21.20 -10.46 16.24
CA LYS A 9 -19.98 -10.23 17.06
C LYS A 9 -20.15 -10.21 18.57
N TYR A 10 -21.31 -9.78 19.07
CA TYR A 10 -21.51 -9.47 20.49
C TYR A 10 -22.49 -10.41 21.19
N SER A 11 -23.43 -10.97 20.44
CA SER A 11 -24.34 -12.02 20.88
C SER A 11 -23.61 -13.35 21.10
N ARG A 12 -23.67 -13.90 22.31
CA ARG A 12 -23.10 -15.22 22.65
C ARG A 12 -24.12 -16.33 22.43
N PHE A 13 -23.69 -17.53 22.05
CA PHE A 13 -24.53 -18.73 22.20
C PHE A 13 -24.73 -19.08 23.68
N ASN A 14 -25.98 -19.23 24.09
CA ASN A 14 -26.37 -19.72 25.42
C ASN A 14 -26.68 -21.22 25.31
N TYR A 15 -25.80 -22.03 25.90
CA TYR A 15 -25.87 -23.50 25.86
C TYR A 15 -27.09 -24.07 26.61
N ASP A 16 -27.63 -23.38 27.60
CA ASP A 16 -28.80 -23.81 28.37
C ASP A 16 -30.11 -23.52 27.63
N LEU A 17 -30.11 -22.52 26.73
CA LEU A 17 -31.25 -22.12 25.91
C LEU A 17 -31.18 -22.65 24.46
N GLY A 18 -30.05 -23.23 24.05
CA GLY A 18 -29.83 -23.75 22.69
C GLY A 18 -29.85 -22.68 21.59
N ARG A 19 -29.58 -21.41 21.92
CA ARG A 19 -29.62 -20.28 20.97
C ARG A 19 -28.70 -19.13 21.36
N ARG A 20 -28.44 -18.22 20.43
CA ARG A 20 -27.85 -16.90 20.72
C ARG A 20 -28.69 -16.00 21.65
N GLU A 21 -27.99 -15.16 22.42
CA GLU A 21 -28.53 -14.09 23.25
C GLU A 21 -29.27 -13.01 22.42
N THR A 22 -30.31 -12.42 22.98
CA THR A 22 -30.91 -11.17 22.50
C THR A 22 -30.18 -9.95 23.05
N TRP A 23 -30.39 -8.78 22.45
CA TRP A 23 -29.79 -7.52 22.91
C TRP A 23 -30.06 -7.24 24.39
N ILE A 24 -31.26 -7.55 24.86
CA ILE A 24 -31.67 -7.38 26.26
C ILE A 24 -30.86 -8.33 27.16
N GLU A 25 -30.77 -9.62 26.82
CA GLU A 25 -30.00 -10.60 27.58
C GLU A 25 -28.49 -10.26 27.64
N THR A 26 -27.91 -9.79 26.54
CA THR A 26 -26.51 -9.33 26.51
C THR A 26 -26.28 -8.07 27.36
N VAL A 27 -27.18 -7.09 27.33
CA VAL A 27 -27.11 -5.89 28.18
C VAL A 27 -27.31 -6.25 29.65
N ASP A 28 -28.26 -7.14 29.96
CA ASP A 28 -28.52 -7.58 31.33
C ASP A 28 -27.34 -8.38 31.92
N ARG A 29 -26.70 -9.24 31.12
CA ARG A 29 -25.43 -9.91 31.48
C ARG A 29 -24.30 -8.91 31.75
N ALA A 30 -24.20 -7.85 30.94
CA ALA A 30 -23.20 -6.79 31.13
C ALA A 30 -23.46 -5.95 32.39
N VAL A 31 -24.71 -5.51 32.62
CA VAL A 31 -25.10 -4.72 33.79
C VAL A 31 -24.98 -5.54 35.07
N ALA A 32 -25.42 -6.80 35.09
CA ALA A 32 -25.25 -7.69 36.24
C ALA A 32 -23.77 -7.85 36.64
N TYR A 33 -22.86 -7.92 35.67
CA TYR A 33 -21.42 -7.98 35.93
C TYR A 33 -20.84 -6.64 36.43
N LEU A 34 -21.37 -5.50 35.99
CA LEU A 34 -21.04 -4.19 36.57
C LEU A 34 -21.54 -4.06 38.02
N VAL A 35 -22.75 -4.55 38.32
CA VAL A 35 -23.31 -4.61 39.69
C VAL A 35 -22.45 -5.49 40.60
N GLU A 36 -21.95 -6.61 40.09
CA GLU A 36 -21.02 -7.53 40.78
C GLU A 36 -19.66 -6.85 41.05
N LEU A 37 -19.02 -6.26 40.03
CA LEU A 37 -17.73 -5.57 40.16
C LEU A 37 -17.78 -4.42 41.17
N SER A 38 -18.83 -3.62 41.13
CA SER A 38 -19.06 -2.51 42.07
C SER A 38 -19.63 -2.93 43.42
N GLN A 39 -19.86 -4.23 43.63
CA GLN A 39 -20.35 -4.81 44.89
C GLN A 39 -21.62 -4.12 45.43
N GLN A 40 -22.53 -3.72 44.52
CA GLN A 40 -23.77 -3.00 44.84
C GLN A 40 -23.57 -1.68 45.64
N ARG A 41 -22.39 -1.05 45.57
CA ARG A 41 -22.07 0.18 46.32
C ARG A 41 -22.76 1.44 45.78
N LEU A 42 -23.29 1.41 44.56
CA LEU A 42 -24.08 2.52 43.98
C LEU A 42 -25.58 2.32 44.22
N ALA A 43 -26.35 3.41 44.21
CA ALA A 43 -27.81 3.32 44.31
C ALA A 43 -28.43 2.51 43.16
N ALA A 44 -29.50 1.75 43.45
CA ALA A 44 -30.18 0.91 42.46
C ALA A 44 -30.62 1.66 41.19
N GLU A 45 -31.09 2.91 41.35
CA GLU A 45 -31.45 3.80 40.24
C GLU A 45 -30.26 4.05 39.29
N THR A 46 -29.04 4.11 39.79
CA THR A 46 -27.83 4.29 38.96
C THR A 46 -27.66 3.11 38.00
N TYR A 47 -27.82 1.88 38.49
CA TYR A 47 -27.74 0.69 37.63
C TYR A 47 -28.89 0.61 36.61
N GLU A 48 -30.11 1.05 36.97
CA GLU A 48 -31.22 1.17 36.03
C GLU A 48 -31.01 2.28 34.98
N ARG A 49 -30.37 3.40 35.34
CA ARG A 49 -29.93 4.42 34.37
C ARG A 49 -28.87 3.86 33.43
N LEU A 50 -27.87 3.13 33.93
CA LEU A 50 -26.88 2.41 33.12
C LEU A 50 -27.56 1.45 32.13
N ARG A 51 -28.45 0.59 32.63
CA ARG A 51 -29.20 -0.39 31.84
C ARG A 51 -30.02 0.28 30.73
N ARG A 52 -30.78 1.32 31.05
CA ARG A 52 -31.59 2.08 30.09
C ARG A 52 -30.72 2.76 29.03
N SER A 53 -29.57 3.31 29.43
CA SER A 53 -28.62 3.99 28.54
C SER A 53 -27.91 3.02 27.58
N MET A 54 -27.59 1.81 28.06
CA MET A 54 -27.08 0.71 27.22
C MET A 54 -28.15 0.18 26.27
N LEU A 55 -29.36 -0.17 26.76
CA LEU A 55 -30.46 -0.68 25.93
C LEU A 55 -30.82 0.27 24.78
N SER A 56 -30.85 1.58 25.05
CA SER A 56 -31.14 2.64 24.06
C SER A 56 -29.98 3.01 23.14
N MET A 57 -28.82 2.35 23.26
CA MET A 57 -27.60 2.66 22.52
C MET A 57 -27.20 4.15 22.60
N SER A 58 -27.31 4.73 23.80
CA SER A 58 -26.89 6.10 24.11
C SER A 58 -25.56 6.16 24.89
N THR A 59 -25.17 5.07 25.56
CA THR A 59 -23.81 4.84 26.08
C THR A 59 -23.39 3.38 25.96
N MET A 60 -22.12 3.11 25.66
CA MET A 60 -21.54 1.77 25.64
C MET A 60 -20.45 1.57 26.71
N PRO A 61 -20.37 0.37 27.32
CA PRO A 61 -19.18 -0.09 28.03
C PRO A 61 -18.03 -0.36 27.04
N SER A 62 -16.93 -0.94 27.50
CA SER A 62 -15.97 -1.52 26.54
C SER A 62 -16.67 -2.62 25.73
N MET A 63 -16.44 -2.66 24.41
CA MET A 63 -16.99 -3.72 23.55
C MET A 63 -16.51 -5.12 23.95
N ARG A 64 -15.36 -5.18 24.64
CA ARG A 64 -14.83 -6.39 25.26
C ARG A 64 -15.70 -6.86 26.43
N LEU A 65 -16.13 -5.95 27.32
CA LEU A 65 -17.06 -6.25 28.41
C LEU A 65 -18.40 -6.76 27.87
N LEU A 66 -18.97 -6.11 26.86
CA LEU A 66 -20.24 -6.51 26.25
C LEU A 66 -20.23 -7.99 25.81
N ALA A 67 -19.14 -8.44 25.19
CA ALA A 67 -18.96 -9.83 24.77
C ALA A 67 -18.48 -10.81 25.88
N MET A 68 -17.71 -10.35 26.88
CA MET A 68 -17.02 -11.23 27.85
C MET A 68 -17.58 -11.21 29.28
N ALA A 69 -18.43 -10.24 29.64
CA ALA A 69 -19.06 -10.15 30.96
C ALA A 69 -19.75 -11.47 31.36
N GLY A 70 -19.56 -11.89 32.61
CA GLY A 70 -19.88 -13.23 33.08
C GLY A 70 -18.62 -14.12 33.21
N PRO A 71 -18.71 -15.45 32.93
CA PRO A 71 -17.64 -16.40 33.28
C PRO A 71 -16.25 -16.13 32.70
N ALA A 72 -16.13 -15.56 31.49
CA ALA A 72 -14.83 -15.21 30.92
C ALA A 72 -14.17 -14.06 31.69
N ALA A 73 -14.91 -12.97 31.89
CA ALA A 73 -14.45 -11.83 32.66
C ALA A 73 -14.11 -12.21 34.11
N ARG A 74 -14.94 -13.03 34.78
CA ARG A 74 -14.66 -13.54 36.14
C ARG A 74 -13.36 -14.36 36.23
N ARG A 75 -13.07 -15.23 35.25
CA ARG A 75 -11.82 -16.02 35.25
C ARG A 75 -10.59 -15.13 35.02
N ASN A 76 -10.65 -14.15 34.13
CA ASN A 76 -9.54 -13.24 33.88
C ASN A 76 -10.05 -11.90 33.36
N ASN A 77 -9.82 -10.83 34.13
CA ASN A 77 -10.34 -9.50 33.84
C ASN A 77 -9.68 -8.85 32.61
N ILE A 78 -8.51 -9.33 32.14
CA ILE A 78 -7.90 -8.89 30.86
C ILE A 78 -8.90 -9.00 29.71
N THR A 79 -9.82 -9.97 29.77
CA THR A 79 -10.84 -10.19 28.73
C THR A 79 -11.87 -9.06 28.59
N ILE A 80 -11.90 -8.05 29.48
CA ILE A 80 -12.73 -6.84 29.32
C ILE A 80 -11.95 -5.59 28.90
N TYR A 81 -10.63 -5.68 28.73
CA TYR A 81 -9.78 -4.57 28.28
C TYR A 81 -9.32 -4.76 26.83
N ASN A 82 -9.18 -3.66 26.09
CA ASN A 82 -8.94 -3.71 24.65
C ASN A 82 -7.45 -3.73 24.30
N CYS A 83 -6.61 -3.00 25.05
CA CYS A 83 -5.18 -2.80 24.80
C CYS A 83 -4.38 -2.71 26.12
N SER A 84 -3.09 -3.04 26.07
CA SER A 84 -2.13 -2.98 27.19
C SER A 84 -0.79 -2.36 26.78
N TYR A 85 0.10 -2.09 27.74
CA TYR A 85 1.50 -1.72 27.49
C TYR A 85 2.48 -2.31 28.53
N GLN A 86 3.67 -2.76 28.08
CA GLN A 86 4.76 -3.22 28.97
C GLN A 86 6.18 -3.11 28.36
N PRO A 87 7.23 -2.83 29.14
CA PRO A 87 8.61 -2.99 28.68
C PRO A 87 9.03 -4.46 28.51
N VAL A 88 9.96 -4.71 27.59
CA VAL A 88 10.61 -6.00 27.34
C VAL A 88 11.93 -6.02 28.13
N GLU A 89 11.80 -6.30 29.43
CA GLU A 89 12.91 -6.25 30.41
C GLU A 89 13.33 -7.62 30.95
N SER A 90 12.44 -8.62 30.88
CA SER A 90 12.69 -9.97 31.37
C SER A 90 11.97 -11.03 30.53
N ILE A 91 12.26 -12.31 30.79
CA ILE A 91 11.53 -13.43 30.16
C ILE A 91 10.03 -13.42 30.45
N ASP A 92 9.58 -12.81 31.56
CA ASP A 92 8.16 -12.66 31.88
C ASP A 92 7.41 -11.85 30.83
N SER A 93 8.04 -10.81 30.26
CA SER A 93 7.40 -9.91 29.30
C SER A 93 6.78 -10.69 28.12
N PHE A 94 7.49 -11.69 27.59
CA PHE A 94 7.01 -12.55 26.49
C PHE A 94 5.87 -13.49 26.94
N VAL A 95 5.94 -13.99 28.19
CA VAL A 95 4.95 -14.88 28.80
C VAL A 95 3.65 -14.12 29.08
N GLU A 96 3.75 -12.90 29.61
CA GLU A 96 2.65 -11.97 29.84
C GLU A 96 1.99 -11.53 28.53
N ALA A 97 2.78 -11.23 27.50
CA ALA A 97 2.26 -10.91 26.16
C ALA A 97 1.42 -12.05 25.58
N LEU A 98 1.80 -13.31 25.81
CA LEU A 98 1.03 -14.48 25.37
C LEU A 98 -0.32 -14.54 26.09
N ILE A 99 -0.33 -14.41 27.43
CA ILE A 99 -1.56 -14.45 28.25
C ILE A 99 -2.53 -13.32 27.87
N ILE A 100 -2.00 -12.12 27.62
CA ILE A 100 -2.79 -10.93 27.23
C ILE A 100 -3.37 -11.14 25.82
N SER A 101 -2.55 -11.56 24.85
CA SER A 101 -2.98 -11.82 23.47
C SER A 101 -4.04 -12.94 23.41
N MET A 102 -3.81 -14.06 24.12
CA MET A 102 -4.78 -15.17 24.25
C MET A 102 -6.05 -14.78 25.04
N SER A 103 -6.10 -13.57 25.62
CA SER A 103 -7.29 -12.99 26.24
C SER A 103 -8.01 -11.97 25.34
N GLY A 104 -7.59 -11.83 24.08
CA GLY A 104 -8.20 -10.93 23.11
C GLY A 104 -7.97 -9.46 23.44
N CYS A 105 -6.81 -9.14 24.03
CA CYS A 105 -6.37 -7.79 24.35
C CYS A 105 -5.09 -7.50 23.55
N GLY A 106 -5.02 -6.34 22.90
CA GLY A 106 -3.87 -5.97 22.07
C GLY A 106 -2.67 -5.57 22.92
N VAL A 107 -1.46 -5.99 22.53
CA VAL A 107 -0.24 -5.80 23.34
C VAL A 107 0.64 -4.70 22.77
N GLY A 108 0.65 -3.54 23.41
CA GLY A 108 1.78 -2.62 23.31
C GLY A 108 2.96 -3.13 24.11
N TYR A 109 4.17 -2.96 23.58
CA TYR A 109 5.38 -3.31 24.29
C TYR A 109 6.54 -2.39 23.90
N SER A 110 7.50 -2.18 24.79
CA SER A 110 8.73 -1.42 24.49
C SER A 110 9.96 -2.32 24.47
N VAL A 111 10.74 -2.24 23.40
CA VAL A 111 12.07 -2.85 23.24
C VAL A 111 13.20 -1.81 23.29
N GLU A 112 12.95 -0.63 23.86
CA GLU A 112 14.01 0.37 24.13
C GLU A 112 15.22 -0.31 24.80
N HIS A 113 16.44 0.10 24.41
CA HIS A 113 17.72 -0.45 24.85
C HIS A 113 17.79 -0.63 26.36
N ARG A 114 17.38 0.40 27.11
CA ARG A 114 17.35 0.43 28.58
C ARG A 114 16.48 -0.64 29.24
N TYR A 115 15.59 -1.31 28.49
CA TYR A 115 14.85 -2.48 28.95
C TYR A 115 15.53 -3.77 28.51
N VAL A 116 15.88 -3.90 27.24
CA VAL A 116 16.38 -5.17 26.68
C VAL A 116 17.82 -5.50 27.12
N GLU A 117 18.62 -4.49 27.50
CA GLU A 117 19.96 -4.68 28.05
C GLU A 117 19.97 -5.27 29.47
N ASN A 118 18.82 -5.37 30.15
CA ASN A 118 18.71 -6.05 31.45
C ASN A 118 18.70 -7.59 31.34
N PHE A 119 18.58 -8.15 30.13
CA PHE A 119 18.59 -9.61 29.96
C PHE A 119 19.97 -10.22 30.24
N PRO A 120 20.04 -11.38 30.93
CA PRO A 120 21.30 -12.06 31.18
C PRO A 120 21.93 -12.59 29.89
N ARG A 121 23.27 -12.64 29.85
CA ARG A 121 24.03 -13.20 28.73
C ARG A 121 23.67 -14.68 28.52
N ILE A 122 23.22 -15.01 27.31
CA ILE A 122 22.78 -16.36 26.94
C ILE A 122 23.98 -17.31 26.98
N ARG A 123 23.90 -18.40 27.75
CA ARG A 123 24.99 -19.38 27.87
C ARG A 123 25.08 -20.25 26.62
N ARG A 124 26.25 -20.85 26.41
CA ARG A 124 26.43 -21.88 25.37
C ARG A 124 25.78 -23.19 25.81
N GLN A 125 25.19 -23.89 24.85
CA GLN A 125 24.53 -25.17 25.08
C GLN A 125 25.51 -26.21 25.60
N THR A 126 25.10 -26.93 26.65
CA THR A 126 25.89 -27.96 27.33
C THR A 126 25.98 -29.27 26.56
N GLY A 127 25.11 -29.49 25.57
CA GLY A 127 24.98 -30.77 24.86
C GLY A 127 24.27 -31.87 25.66
N ALA A 128 23.69 -31.54 26.83
CA ALA A 128 22.86 -32.46 27.59
C ALA A 128 21.59 -32.85 26.81
N THR A 129 21.09 -34.07 27.04
CA THR A 129 19.87 -34.57 26.39
C THR A 129 18.65 -33.72 26.79
N ALA A 130 17.95 -33.18 25.79
CA ALA A 130 16.77 -32.35 26.00
C ALA A 130 15.66 -33.10 26.77
N LEU A 131 15.20 -32.54 27.88
CA LEU A 131 14.19 -33.17 28.74
C LEU A 131 12.79 -33.03 28.15
N PRO A 132 11.90 -34.04 28.31
CA PRO A 132 10.51 -33.93 27.90
C PRO A 132 9.73 -32.98 28.83
N TYR A 133 8.95 -32.06 28.26
CA TYR A 133 8.03 -31.19 28.99
C TYR A 133 6.62 -31.34 28.40
N VAL A 134 5.64 -31.76 29.20
CA VAL A 134 4.25 -31.93 28.75
C VAL A 134 3.50 -30.61 28.94
N VAL A 135 2.83 -30.13 27.88
CA VAL A 135 2.09 -28.86 27.91
C VAL A 135 0.62 -29.09 28.25
N GLU A 136 0.12 -28.40 29.27
CA GLU A 136 -1.30 -28.42 29.68
C GLU A 136 -2.21 -27.69 28.68
N ASP A 137 -3.43 -28.17 28.50
CA ASP A 137 -4.46 -27.64 27.58
C ASP A 137 -5.18 -26.36 28.08
N SER A 138 -4.38 -25.40 28.55
CA SER A 138 -4.78 -24.09 29.05
C SER A 138 -3.87 -22.98 28.52
N ALA A 139 -4.32 -21.71 28.56
CA ALA A 139 -3.50 -20.58 28.13
C ALA A 139 -2.34 -20.34 29.10
N GLU A 140 -2.58 -20.66 30.36
CA GLU A 140 -1.63 -20.70 31.46
C GLU A 140 -0.55 -21.79 31.20
N GLY A 141 -0.94 -22.99 30.78
CA GLY A 141 -0.01 -24.06 30.38
C GLY A 141 0.86 -23.71 29.16
N TRP A 142 0.31 -22.98 28.19
CA TRP A 142 1.08 -22.44 27.05
C TRP A 142 2.10 -21.38 27.52
N ALA A 143 1.72 -20.55 28.47
CA ALA A 143 2.58 -19.54 29.08
C ALA A 143 3.72 -20.18 29.90
N ASP A 144 3.44 -21.22 30.68
CA ASP A 144 4.45 -21.94 31.46
C ASP A 144 5.38 -22.79 30.58
N ALA A 145 4.91 -23.30 29.44
CA ALA A 145 5.78 -23.91 28.43
C ALA A 145 6.78 -22.90 27.84
N LEU A 146 6.32 -21.70 27.47
CA LEU A 146 7.19 -20.62 26.98
C LEU A 146 8.18 -20.15 28.07
N ARG A 147 7.70 -19.96 29.31
CA ARG A 147 8.52 -19.62 30.49
C ARG A 147 9.64 -20.63 30.71
N THR A 148 9.31 -21.92 30.74
CA THR A 148 10.26 -23.00 31.02
C THR A 148 11.25 -23.18 29.87
N GLY A 149 10.81 -23.01 28.62
CA GLY A 149 11.68 -22.93 27.45
C GLY A 149 12.72 -21.81 27.56
N LEU A 150 12.24 -20.57 27.72
CA LEU A 150 13.10 -19.38 27.85
C LEU A 150 14.14 -19.54 28.98
N ALA A 151 13.70 -19.89 30.20
CA ALA A 151 14.61 -20.09 31.33
C ALA A 151 15.69 -21.14 31.06
N THR A 152 15.32 -22.25 30.39
CA THR A 152 16.24 -23.35 30.09
C THR A 152 17.25 -22.99 28.98
N TRP A 153 16.79 -22.31 27.92
CA TRP A 153 17.65 -21.92 26.79
C TRP A 153 18.67 -20.83 27.15
N PHE A 154 18.31 -19.87 28.02
CA PHE A 154 19.24 -18.85 28.51
C PHE A 154 20.37 -19.46 29.35
N GLU A 155 20.08 -20.49 30.16
CA GLU A 155 21.06 -21.17 31.02
C GLU A 155 21.92 -22.25 30.31
N GLY A 156 21.66 -22.53 29.02
CA GLY A 156 22.45 -23.48 28.23
C GLY A 156 21.96 -24.94 28.28
N GLY A 157 20.71 -25.16 28.66
CA GLY A 157 20.00 -26.44 28.49
C GLY A 157 18.98 -26.39 27.34
N ASP A 158 18.30 -27.51 27.08
CA ASP A 158 17.27 -27.62 26.04
C ASP A 158 16.11 -28.55 26.45
N LEU A 159 14.97 -28.43 25.78
CA LEU A 159 13.71 -29.13 26.08
C LEU A 159 13.04 -29.70 24.82
N ARG A 160 12.29 -30.78 25.00
CA ARG A 160 11.39 -31.35 23.98
C ARG A 160 9.95 -31.27 24.47
N PHE A 161 9.19 -30.32 23.92
CA PHE A 161 7.77 -30.16 24.24
C PHE A 161 6.93 -31.31 23.70
N ASP A 162 6.11 -31.89 24.58
CA ASP A 162 5.04 -32.82 24.25
C ASP A 162 3.71 -32.05 24.26
N LEU A 163 3.08 -32.00 23.09
CA LEU A 163 1.84 -31.26 22.83
C LEU A 163 0.61 -32.18 22.74
N SER A 164 0.75 -33.47 23.10
CA SER A 164 -0.28 -34.50 22.91
C SER A 164 -1.57 -34.29 23.71
N GLN A 165 -1.52 -33.50 24.79
CA GLN A 165 -2.70 -33.16 25.60
C GLN A 165 -3.51 -31.99 25.05
N LEU A 166 -2.97 -31.21 24.11
CA LEU A 166 -3.61 -30.00 23.59
C LEU A 166 -4.79 -30.32 22.65
N ARG A 167 -5.91 -29.62 22.83
CA ARG A 167 -7.13 -29.81 22.03
C ARG A 167 -6.89 -29.55 20.53
N PRO A 168 -7.58 -30.28 19.63
CA PRO A 168 -7.45 -30.08 18.19
C PRO A 168 -8.01 -28.73 17.72
N ALA A 169 -7.62 -28.33 16.51
CA ALA A 169 -8.20 -27.18 15.83
C ALA A 169 -9.72 -27.36 15.63
N GLY A 170 -10.48 -26.29 15.75
CA GLY A 170 -11.95 -26.32 15.64
C GLY A 170 -12.70 -26.71 16.92
N ALA A 171 -12.02 -27.12 17.99
CA ALA A 171 -12.66 -27.46 19.27
C ALA A 171 -13.33 -26.24 19.95
N PRO A 172 -14.59 -26.29 20.39
CA PRO A 172 -15.29 -25.13 20.99
C PRO A 172 -14.67 -24.61 22.30
N LEU A 173 -14.58 -23.28 22.43
CA LEU A 173 -13.99 -22.58 23.58
C LEU A 173 -15.08 -22.01 24.51
N ARG A 174 -15.98 -22.88 24.99
CA ARG A 174 -17.23 -22.58 25.74
C ARG A 174 -17.20 -21.34 26.67
N THR A 175 -16.15 -21.14 27.45
CA THR A 175 -16.05 -20.00 28.39
C THR A 175 -15.92 -18.65 27.68
N LYS A 176 -15.05 -18.53 26.66
CA LYS A 176 -14.78 -17.28 25.92
C LYS A 176 -15.68 -17.13 24.68
N GLY A 177 -16.20 -18.23 24.12
CA GLY A 177 -16.73 -18.29 22.75
C GLY A 177 -15.62 -18.61 21.73
N GLY A 178 -15.94 -18.81 20.46
CA GLY A 178 -14.95 -19.15 19.43
C GLY A 178 -14.51 -20.62 19.45
N ARG A 179 -13.56 -20.95 18.56
CA ARG A 179 -12.98 -22.30 18.39
C ARG A 179 -11.45 -22.27 18.44
N ALA A 180 -10.86 -23.35 18.96
CA ALA A 180 -9.43 -23.48 19.18
C ALA A 180 -8.62 -23.51 17.88
N SER A 181 -7.37 -23.02 17.94
CA SER A 181 -6.38 -23.06 16.85
C SER A 181 -5.70 -24.42 16.67
N GLY A 182 -5.81 -25.31 17.65
CA GLY A 182 -4.94 -26.48 17.77
C GLY A 182 -3.54 -26.15 18.30
N PRO A 183 -2.68 -27.17 18.49
CA PRO A 183 -1.32 -27.04 19.08
C PRO A 183 -0.28 -26.41 18.16
N GLU A 184 -0.58 -26.30 16.87
CA GLU A 184 0.40 -25.99 15.83
C GLU A 184 0.98 -24.55 15.89
N PRO A 185 0.21 -23.49 16.20
CA PRO A 185 0.78 -22.15 16.41
C PRO A 185 1.74 -22.08 17.61
N LEU A 186 1.44 -22.80 18.70
CA LEU A 186 2.34 -22.90 19.85
C LEU A 186 3.67 -23.55 19.46
N ARG A 187 3.63 -24.68 18.72
CA ARG A 187 4.85 -25.37 18.25
C ARG A 187 5.77 -24.39 17.50
N ARG A 188 5.24 -23.71 16.48
CA ARG A 188 6.03 -22.80 15.65
C ARG A 188 6.60 -21.63 16.45
N MET A 189 5.86 -21.09 17.42
CA MET A 189 6.35 -20.01 18.28
C MET A 189 7.46 -20.50 19.23
N LEU A 190 7.33 -21.67 19.84
CA LEU A 190 8.36 -22.25 20.70
C LEU A 190 9.64 -22.59 19.90
N GLU A 191 9.49 -23.16 18.71
CA GLU A 191 10.61 -23.47 17.81
C GLU A 191 11.32 -22.20 17.30
N PHE A 192 10.57 -21.17 16.91
CA PHE A 192 11.12 -19.88 16.52
C PHE A 192 11.85 -19.19 17.69
N THR A 193 11.23 -19.15 18.87
CA THR A 193 11.81 -18.54 20.08
C THR A 193 13.11 -19.25 20.48
N ARG A 194 13.11 -20.60 20.49
CA ARG A 194 14.32 -21.41 20.67
C ARG A 194 15.38 -21.06 19.65
N GLY A 195 15.02 -20.99 18.36
CA GLY A 195 15.94 -20.63 17.28
C GLY A 195 16.59 -19.26 17.48
N ARG A 196 15.81 -18.24 17.88
CA ARG A 196 16.32 -16.88 18.15
C ARG A 196 17.26 -16.89 19.36
N ILE A 197 16.86 -17.42 20.52
CA ILE A 197 17.75 -17.48 21.70
C ILE A 197 19.04 -18.25 21.41
N LEU A 198 18.95 -19.43 20.78
CA LEU A 198 20.12 -20.26 20.49
C LEU A 198 21.04 -19.67 19.41
N SER A 199 20.56 -18.77 18.55
CA SER A 199 21.41 -18.02 17.61
C SER A 199 22.33 -17.00 18.28
N ARG A 200 22.05 -16.63 19.54
CA ARG A 200 22.77 -15.59 20.30
C ARG A 200 23.60 -16.16 21.46
N GLN A 201 23.84 -17.47 21.48
CA GLN A 201 24.68 -18.15 22.48
C GLN A 201 26.04 -17.47 22.67
N GLY A 202 26.39 -17.18 23.92
CA GLY A 202 27.59 -16.45 24.30
C GLY A 202 27.49 -14.92 24.13
N ASN A 203 26.33 -14.37 23.79
CA ASN A 203 26.07 -12.94 23.63
C ASN A 203 24.81 -12.50 24.40
N PHE A 204 24.44 -11.23 24.26
CA PHE A 204 23.21 -10.65 24.80
C PHE A 204 22.11 -10.58 23.72
N LEU A 205 20.87 -10.40 24.17
CA LEU A 205 19.70 -10.13 23.33
C LEU A 205 19.75 -8.68 22.80
N ARG A 206 19.30 -8.42 21.57
CA ARG A 206 19.06 -7.05 21.06
C ARG A 206 17.57 -6.70 21.13
N PRO A 207 17.21 -5.39 21.11
CA PRO A 207 15.86 -4.92 20.81
C PRO A 207 15.16 -5.69 19.68
N LEU A 208 15.81 -5.86 18.53
CA LEU A 208 15.28 -6.59 17.38
C LEU A 208 15.01 -8.08 17.67
N ASP A 209 15.85 -8.73 18.47
CA ASP A 209 15.64 -10.14 18.86
C ASP A 209 14.43 -10.26 19.81
N GLY A 210 14.23 -9.28 20.69
CA GLY A 210 13.05 -9.18 21.57
C GLY A 210 11.76 -8.89 20.80
N HIS A 211 11.81 -7.96 19.84
CA HIS A 211 10.71 -7.67 18.92
C HIS A 211 10.30 -8.90 18.11
N ASP A 212 11.27 -9.67 17.61
CA ASP A 212 11.01 -10.94 16.92
C ASP A 212 10.26 -11.95 17.78
N ILE A 213 10.67 -12.13 19.05
CA ILE A 213 10.02 -13.06 19.97
C ILE A 213 8.61 -12.56 20.33
N MET A 214 8.42 -11.27 20.62
CA MET A 214 7.09 -10.69 20.84
C MET A 214 6.16 -10.90 19.64
N CYS A 215 6.68 -10.66 18.43
CA CYS A 215 5.92 -10.85 17.19
C CYS A 215 5.57 -12.32 16.93
N ALA A 216 6.43 -13.26 17.30
CA ALA A 216 6.13 -14.70 17.25
C ALA A 216 5.09 -15.12 18.32
N VAL A 217 5.18 -14.56 19.54
CA VAL A 217 4.17 -14.71 20.60
C VAL A 217 2.80 -14.23 20.16
N GLY A 218 2.72 -13.06 19.52
CA GLY A 218 1.49 -12.56 18.90
C GLY A 218 0.91 -13.54 17.88
N GLY A 219 1.77 -14.20 17.09
CA GLY A 219 1.36 -15.22 16.11
C GLY A 219 0.81 -16.52 16.73
N ALA A 220 1.19 -16.86 17.96
CA ALA A 220 0.66 -18.03 18.65
C ALA A 220 -0.78 -17.84 19.17
N ALA A 221 -1.16 -16.60 19.50
CA ALA A 221 -2.48 -16.26 20.02
C ALA A 221 -3.58 -16.17 18.95
N VAL A 222 -3.22 -16.18 17.66
CA VAL A 222 -4.16 -16.12 16.53
C VAL A 222 -4.94 -17.44 16.44
N SER A 223 -6.27 -17.36 16.47
CA SER A 223 -7.15 -18.53 16.31
C SER A 223 -8.29 -18.25 15.33
N GLY A 224 -8.64 -19.28 14.52
CA GLY A 224 -9.79 -19.35 13.61
C GLY A 224 -10.08 -18.11 12.74
N GLY A 225 -9.61 -18.12 11.49
CA GLY A 225 -9.96 -17.10 10.48
C GLY A 225 -9.23 -15.76 10.62
N MET A 226 -8.79 -15.38 11.83
CA MET A 226 -7.93 -14.21 12.05
C MET A 226 -6.59 -14.33 11.29
N ARG A 227 -6.13 -13.21 10.70
CA ARG A 227 -4.87 -13.16 9.92
C ARG A 227 -3.64 -12.64 10.70
N ARG A 228 -3.83 -11.82 11.76
CA ARG A 228 -2.77 -11.28 12.64
C ARG A 228 -3.31 -10.91 14.01
N THR A 229 -2.43 -10.84 15.02
CA THR A 229 -2.73 -10.22 16.32
C THR A 229 -2.53 -8.71 16.25
N ALA A 230 -3.19 -7.96 17.14
CA ALA A 230 -3.00 -6.53 17.31
C ALA A 230 -1.90 -6.25 18.36
N MET A 231 -0.71 -5.86 17.93
CA MET A 231 0.37 -5.43 18.83
C MET A 231 0.97 -4.09 18.41
N ILE A 232 1.74 -3.46 19.31
CA ILE A 232 2.58 -2.29 19.01
C ILE A 232 3.96 -2.43 19.64
N SER A 233 5.03 -2.25 18.86
CA SER A 233 6.43 -2.27 19.32
C SER A 233 6.99 -0.85 19.41
N ILE A 234 7.30 -0.39 20.61
CA ILE A 234 7.91 0.92 20.88
C ILE A 234 9.42 0.75 21.08
N PHE A 235 10.24 1.66 20.58
CA PHE A 235 11.71 1.54 20.59
C PHE A 235 12.37 2.94 20.58
N ASP A 236 13.67 3.04 20.85
CA ASP A 236 14.38 4.32 20.91
C ASP A 236 14.52 5.00 19.54
N LEU A 237 14.53 6.33 19.50
CA LEU A 237 14.63 7.10 18.25
C LEU A 237 15.83 6.71 17.39
N ASP A 238 16.94 6.32 18.01
CA ASP A 238 18.25 6.01 17.42
C ASP A 238 18.54 4.51 17.24
N ASP A 239 17.63 3.60 17.62
CA ASP A 239 17.79 2.16 17.36
C ASP A 239 17.52 1.82 15.89
N GLU A 240 18.57 1.86 15.06
CA GLU A 240 18.51 1.54 13.64
C GLU A 240 18.01 0.11 13.36
N GLU A 241 18.32 -0.88 14.20
CA GLU A 241 17.85 -2.25 13.98
C GLU A 241 16.33 -2.36 14.19
N MET A 242 15.78 -1.61 15.14
CA MET A 242 14.33 -1.53 15.35
C MET A 242 13.61 -0.63 14.37
N ARG A 243 14.21 0.50 13.96
CA ARG A 243 13.73 1.30 12.82
C ARG A 243 13.59 0.41 11.59
N GLN A 244 14.69 -0.22 11.17
CA GLN A 244 14.74 -1.05 9.97
C GLN A 244 14.18 -2.47 10.14
N SER A 245 13.60 -2.80 11.30
CA SER A 245 13.13 -4.15 11.64
C SER A 245 12.15 -4.76 10.61
N LYS A 246 11.39 -3.93 9.90
CA LYS A 246 10.44 -4.41 8.87
C LYS A 246 10.92 -4.18 7.44
N ASN A 247 12.17 -3.80 7.22
CA ASN A 247 12.62 -3.41 5.88
C ASN A 247 12.99 -4.62 5.00
N GLY A 248 12.94 -4.41 3.69
CA GLY A 248 13.33 -5.42 2.69
C GLY A 248 12.50 -6.70 2.77
N ASP A 249 13.14 -7.84 2.52
CA ASP A 249 12.49 -9.16 2.36
C ASP A 249 12.01 -9.79 3.70
N PHE A 250 11.70 -8.95 4.72
CA PHE A 250 11.21 -9.41 6.02
C PHE A 250 9.91 -10.21 5.92
N GLU A 251 9.06 -9.93 4.94
CA GLU A 251 7.76 -10.60 4.76
C GLU A 251 7.92 -12.08 4.37
N ARG A 252 9.11 -12.44 3.88
CA ARG A 252 9.49 -13.81 3.50
C ARG A 252 10.40 -14.47 4.53
N THR A 253 11.20 -13.69 5.27
CA THR A 253 12.27 -14.18 6.17
C THR A 253 11.95 -14.05 7.65
N ASN A 254 11.05 -13.12 8.01
CA ASN A 254 10.71 -12.68 9.35
C ASN A 254 9.23 -12.23 9.42
N SER A 255 8.34 -12.97 8.75
CA SER A 255 6.94 -12.58 8.51
C SER A 255 6.14 -12.33 9.80
N GLN A 256 6.57 -12.89 10.94
CA GLN A 256 5.97 -12.65 12.26
C GLN A 256 5.90 -11.16 12.62
N ARG A 257 6.85 -10.33 12.16
CA ARG A 257 6.93 -8.89 12.48
C ARG A 257 5.69 -8.11 12.05
N TRP A 258 4.86 -8.68 11.17
CA TRP A 258 3.52 -8.18 10.86
C TRP A 258 2.56 -8.06 12.04
N ASN A 259 2.75 -8.78 13.16
CA ASN A 259 1.82 -8.70 14.28
C ASN A 259 1.86 -7.35 15.00
N ALA A 260 3.04 -6.75 15.15
CA ALA A 260 3.18 -5.40 15.70
C ALA A 260 3.04 -4.32 14.63
N ASN A 261 2.59 -3.14 15.02
CA ASN A 261 2.92 -1.89 14.36
C ASN A 261 4.01 -1.19 15.20
N ASN A 262 5.00 -0.52 14.63
CA ASN A 262 6.16 -0.04 15.38
C ASN A 262 6.02 1.45 15.76
N SER A 263 6.81 1.97 16.71
CA SER A 263 6.91 3.42 17.03
C SER A 263 8.18 3.82 17.76
N ALA A 264 8.70 5.01 17.42
CA ALA A 264 9.87 5.57 18.08
C ALA A 264 9.45 6.46 19.27
N VAL A 265 10.24 6.42 20.34
CA VAL A 265 10.06 7.35 21.47
C VAL A 265 10.77 8.67 21.19
N TRP A 266 10.12 9.81 21.43
CA TRP A 266 10.80 11.10 21.46
C TRP A 266 11.64 11.21 22.75
N PRO A 267 12.95 11.51 22.68
CA PRO A 267 13.76 11.77 23.88
C PRO A 267 13.23 12.99 24.65
N ASP A 268 13.50 13.06 25.96
CA ASP A 268 12.98 14.12 26.83
C ASP A 268 13.73 15.45 26.68
N ARG A 269 13.50 16.10 25.53
CA ARG A 269 13.99 17.44 25.17
C ARG A 269 13.11 18.00 24.06
N GLN A 270 13.27 19.28 23.73
CA GLN A 270 12.86 19.70 22.39
C GLN A 270 13.80 19.03 21.40
N LEU A 271 13.20 18.23 20.53
CA LEU A 271 13.79 17.86 19.27
C LEU A 271 13.85 19.15 18.43
N THR A 272 15.01 19.46 17.84
CA THR A 272 15.18 20.70 17.03
C THR A 272 14.25 20.72 15.81
N GLN A 273 14.10 21.82 15.07
CA GLN A 273 13.52 21.79 13.70
C GLN A 273 14.29 20.92 12.68
N LEU A 274 15.32 20.21 13.14
CA LEU A 274 16.05 19.19 12.39
C LEU A 274 15.88 17.78 13.00
N GLU A 275 15.31 17.63 14.21
CA GLU A 275 15.02 16.32 14.83
C GLU A 275 13.54 16.11 15.11
N ILE A 276 12.79 17.18 15.32
CA ILE A 276 11.61 17.44 14.49
C ILE A 276 12.15 17.72 13.08
N ALA A 277 12.83 16.72 12.51
CA ALA A 277 13.16 16.39 11.13
C ALA A 277 13.66 14.91 11.15
N ARG A 278 14.62 14.40 11.96
CA ARG A 278 14.74 12.91 12.22
C ARG A 278 13.87 12.51 13.49
N PHE A 279 12.53 12.71 13.46
CA PHE A 279 11.47 12.02 14.26
C PHE A 279 10.14 11.49 13.55
N MET A 280 9.17 12.24 12.91
CA MET A 280 8.00 11.85 11.93
C MET A 280 7.84 11.74 10.25
N LEU A 281 8.62 11.74 9.02
CA LEU A 281 10.08 11.63 8.31
C LEU A 281 11.33 10.49 8.43
N ASP A 282 11.59 9.09 8.53
CA ASP A 282 11.31 7.56 8.96
C ASP A 282 10.10 6.46 8.83
N MET A 283 8.88 6.62 8.32
CA MET A 283 7.61 5.87 8.53
C MET A 283 6.58 6.21 7.46
N ILE A 284 6.45 7.45 7.07
CA ILE A 284 5.83 7.87 5.85
C ILE A 284 6.50 7.20 4.61
N GLU A 285 7.38 6.13 4.69
CA GLU A 285 8.13 5.45 3.56
C GLU A 285 8.24 3.89 3.27
N SER A 286 8.48 2.93 4.18
CA SER A 286 8.88 1.54 3.79
C SER A 286 7.81 0.41 3.87
N GLY A 287 6.54 0.79 3.89
CA GLY A 287 5.30 -0.02 4.04
C GLY A 287 3.84 0.64 3.96
N ARG A 288 3.13 0.93 5.08
CA ARG A 288 1.67 1.26 5.12
C ARG A 288 1.00 2.23 6.21
N GLY A 289 1.67 3.14 6.94
CA GLY A 289 1.52 3.71 8.36
C GLY A 289 2.52 3.75 9.69
N GLU A 290 3.81 3.30 9.95
CA GLU A 290 4.78 3.11 11.13
C GLU A 290 6.30 3.26 10.87
N PRO A 291 7.21 3.58 11.82
CA PRO A 291 7.07 3.88 13.25
C PRO A 291 6.50 5.25 13.58
N GLY A 292 5.79 5.44 14.69
CA GLY A 292 5.07 6.70 14.96
C GLY A 292 5.56 7.56 16.04
N ILE A 293 4.91 8.74 16.13
CA ILE A 293 4.94 9.54 17.33
C ILE A 293 4.51 8.65 18.47
N PHE A 294 5.46 8.40 19.35
CA PHE A 294 5.16 8.47 20.75
C PHE A 294 6.06 9.50 21.45
N SER A 295 5.48 10.65 21.78
CA SER A 295 6.14 11.70 22.53
C SER A 295 5.91 11.47 24.02
N ARG A 296 6.86 10.78 24.66
CA ARG A 296 6.85 10.56 26.11
C ARG A 296 6.84 11.86 26.89
N ARG A 297 7.49 12.90 26.36
CA ARG A 297 7.50 14.23 26.94
C ARG A 297 6.13 14.89 26.91
N ALA A 298 5.43 14.89 25.77
CA ALA A 298 4.08 15.46 25.68
C ALA A 298 3.06 14.63 26.49
N ALA A 299 3.17 13.29 26.48
CA ALA A 299 2.38 12.42 27.35
C ALA A 299 2.56 12.73 28.84
N ASN A 300 3.78 13.09 29.26
CA ASN A 300 4.05 13.55 30.63
C ASN A 300 3.64 15.01 30.90
N THR A 301 3.82 15.92 29.94
CA THR A 301 3.57 17.36 30.11
C THR A 301 2.07 17.68 30.17
N LEU A 302 1.26 16.90 29.46
CA LEU A 302 -0.17 17.15 29.25
C LEU A 302 -1.07 16.23 30.08
N ARG A 303 -0.48 15.35 30.88
CA ARG A 303 -1.22 14.56 31.86
C ARG A 303 -1.88 15.51 32.88
N PRO A 304 -3.03 15.16 33.46
CA PRO A 304 -3.57 15.90 34.59
C PRO A 304 -2.56 15.91 35.75
N GLU A 305 -2.45 17.02 36.47
CA GLU A 305 -1.52 17.19 37.61
C GLU A 305 -1.63 16.05 38.65
N ARG A 306 -2.84 15.48 38.81
CA ARG A 306 -3.14 14.33 39.69
C ARG A 306 -2.58 12.97 39.20
N ARG A 307 -1.98 12.88 38.01
CA ARG A 307 -1.33 11.67 37.48
C ARG A 307 0.18 11.77 37.71
N ALA A 308 0.81 10.68 38.11
CA ALA A 308 2.26 10.61 38.23
C ALA A 308 2.95 10.77 36.86
N ALA A 309 4.21 11.21 36.86
CA ALA A 309 5.04 11.12 35.66
C ALA A 309 5.47 9.66 35.45
N SER A 310 5.52 9.18 34.21
CA SER A 310 5.81 7.78 33.90
C SER A 310 6.27 7.54 32.45
N ASP A 311 6.85 6.37 32.21
CA ASP A 311 7.26 5.89 30.89
C ASP A 311 6.07 5.43 30.03
N PHE A 312 5.35 6.34 29.37
CA PHE A 312 4.13 6.00 28.58
C PHE A 312 4.44 5.37 27.16
N GLY A 313 3.41 5.16 26.29
CA GLY A 313 3.53 4.68 24.87
C GLY A 313 2.29 4.92 23.93
N THR A 314 2.45 5.02 22.57
CA THR A 314 1.40 5.20 21.48
C THR A 314 1.88 4.80 20.03
N ASN A 315 1.28 5.31 18.89
CA ASN A 315 1.60 4.91 17.48
C ASN A 315 1.12 5.84 16.21
N PRO A 316 1.56 5.62 14.90
CA PRO A 316 1.78 6.50 13.63
C PRO A 316 0.78 6.61 12.41
N CYS A 317 1.07 7.38 11.27
CA CYS A 317 0.76 7.12 9.80
C CYS A 317 1.25 8.17 8.61
N VAL A 318 0.96 8.07 7.24
CA VAL A 318 1.74 8.64 6.01
C VAL A 318 1.38 9.95 5.10
N THR A 319 1.82 10.13 3.78
CA THR A 319 1.98 11.38 2.84
C THR A 319 1.27 11.57 1.42
N GLY A 320 0.84 12.79 0.98
CA GLY A 320 -0.33 13.17 0.10
C GLY A 320 -0.29 13.72 -1.38
N GLU A 321 0.33 14.87 -1.69
CA GLU A 321 0.30 15.60 -3.00
C GLU A 321 1.68 15.74 -3.61
N THR A 322 2.67 15.24 -2.89
CA THR A 322 3.06 13.84 -3.05
C THR A 322 2.28 13.12 -4.18
N TRP A 323 2.47 13.61 -5.41
CA TRP A 323 2.10 13.01 -6.68
C TRP A 323 2.58 11.59 -6.66
N VAL A 324 1.66 10.63 -6.67
CA VAL A 324 2.00 9.24 -6.80
C VAL A 324 2.04 8.88 -8.27
N ALA A 325 3.12 8.20 -8.64
CA ALA A 325 3.30 7.69 -9.98
C ALA A 325 2.37 6.49 -10.18
N VAL A 326 1.21 6.74 -10.78
CA VAL A 326 0.19 5.74 -11.08
C VAL A 326 0.33 5.17 -12.47
N ALA A 327 0.15 3.87 -12.54
CA ALA A 327 0.15 3.06 -13.75
C ALA A 327 -1.26 2.79 -14.29
N ASP A 328 -2.30 3.40 -13.71
CA ASP A 328 -3.70 3.25 -14.15
C ASP A 328 -3.99 3.90 -15.51
N GLY A 329 -3.12 4.81 -15.95
CA GLY A 329 -3.24 5.57 -17.20
C GLY A 329 -3.10 7.08 -17.07
N ARG A 330 -3.25 7.62 -15.85
CA ARG A 330 -3.01 9.04 -15.59
C ARG A 330 -1.53 9.38 -15.50
N GLY A 331 -0.65 8.40 -15.34
CA GLY A 331 0.82 8.52 -15.29
C GLY A 331 1.34 9.12 -13.98
N ARG A 332 0.58 10.07 -13.45
CA ARG A 332 0.62 10.57 -12.08
C ARG A 332 -0.80 10.98 -11.68
N ALA A 333 -1.04 10.99 -10.39
CA ALA A 333 -2.11 11.74 -9.76
C ALA A 333 -1.58 12.15 -8.39
N GLN A 334 -2.06 13.25 -7.85
CA GLN A 334 -1.84 13.53 -6.44
C GLN A 334 -2.35 12.31 -5.67
N ILE A 335 -1.63 11.84 -4.65
CA ILE A 335 -2.30 10.91 -3.75
C ILE A 335 -3.56 11.60 -3.16
N ARG A 336 -3.71 12.95 -3.17
CA ARG A 336 -4.99 13.70 -2.97
C ARG A 336 -6.13 13.34 -3.91
N GLU A 337 -5.87 13.23 -5.21
CA GLU A 337 -6.90 12.97 -6.24
C GLU A 337 -7.25 11.49 -6.26
N LEU A 338 -6.24 10.64 -6.17
CA LEU A 338 -6.43 9.24 -5.85
C LEU A 338 -7.24 9.12 -4.55
N ALA A 339 -6.95 10.01 -3.59
CA ALA A 339 -7.69 10.21 -2.35
C ALA A 339 -9.01 10.99 -2.44
N ALA A 340 -9.59 11.01 -3.64
CA ALA A 340 -11.00 11.22 -3.88
C ALA A 340 -11.60 10.11 -4.78
N GLU A 341 -10.91 8.96 -4.99
CA GLU A 341 -11.27 8.00 -6.05
C GLU A 341 -11.15 6.50 -5.73
N GLY A 342 -10.27 6.12 -4.83
CA GLY A 342 -10.52 4.91 -4.05
C GLY A 342 -9.85 3.65 -4.44
N LYS A 343 -9.91 3.43 -5.75
CA LYS A 343 -9.54 2.19 -6.39
C LYS A 343 -8.23 1.74 -5.78
N ASP A 344 -8.17 0.44 -5.49
CA ASP A 344 -6.90 -0.24 -5.32
C ASP A 344 -6.11 0.04 -6.60
N VAL A 345 -5.20 1.01 -6.54
CA VAL A 345 -4.68 1.68 -7.73
C VAL A 345 -3.28 1.18 -8.02
N ASP A 346 -3.03 0.84 -9.28
CA ASP A 346 -1.71 0.36 -9.67
C ASP A 346 -0.71 1.52 -9.67
N VAL A 347 0.34 1.37 -8.87
CA VAL A 347 1.42 2.34 -8.67
C VAL A 347 2.76 1.74 -9.04
N TYR A 348 3.70 2.62 -9.39
CA TYR A 348 5.08 2.24 -9.54
C TYR A 348 5.73 2.04 -8.16
N THR A 349 6.52 0.97 -8.00
CA THR A 349 7.30 0.64 -6.79
C THR A 349 8.58 -0.10 -7.17
N VAL A 350 9.44 -0.42 -6.21
CA VAL A 350 10.70 -1.16 -6.44
C VAL A 350 10.60 -2.59 -5.92
N LYS A 351 10.99 -3.56 -6.75
CA LYS A 351 11.24 -4.94 -6.33
C LYS A 351 12.50 -5.46 -7.03
N ASP A 352 13.41 -6.11 -6.29
CA ASP A 352 14.69 -6.62 -6.81
C ASP A 352 15.53 -5.57 -7.57
N ASP A 353 15.58 -4.34 -7.04
CA ASP A 353 16.18 -3.13 -7.65
C ASP A 353 15.65 -2.78 -9.06
N LYS A 354 14.45 -3.24 -9.40
CA LYS A 354 13.75 -2.95 -10.65
C LYS A 354 12.45 -2.21 -10.36
N LEU A 355 12.13 -1.28 -11.26
CA LEU A 355 10.83 -0.66 -11.30
C LEU A 355 9.76 -1.69 -11.70
N VAL A 356 8.75 -1.85 -10.87
CA VAL A 356 7.59 -2.71 -11.12
C VAL A 356 6.29 -1.94 -10.85
N ILE A 357 5.18 -2.46 -11.37
CA ILE A 357 3.84 -1.96 -11.05
C ILE A 357 3.21 -2.91 -10.02
N ARG A 358 2.53 -2.36 -9.01
CA ARG A 358 1.78 -3.08 -7.99
C ARG A 358 0.57 -2.29 -7.51
N THR A 359 -0.46 -3.02 -7.09
CA THR A 359 -1.72 -2.45 -6.64
C THR A 359 -1.62 -1.93 -5.20
N MET A 360 -2.05 -0.69 -5.00
CA MET A 360 -1.97 0.03 -3.74
C MET A 360 -3.32 -0.01 -3.02
N ARG A 361 -3.42 -0.81 -1.96
CA ARG A 361 -4.70 -1.19 -1.32
C ARG A 361 -5.31 -0.16 -0.41
N ASN A 362 -6.65 -0.13 -0.44
CA ASN A 362 -7.56 0.88 0.12
C ASN A 362 -6.81 2.03 0.77
N PRO A 363 -6.30 2.93 -0.06
CA PRO A 363 -5.52 4.02 0.47
C PRO A 363 -6.45 4.90 1.34
N ARG A 364 -6.17 5.05 2.66
CA ARG A 364 -7.16 5.41 3.74
C ARG A 364 -6.70 6.49 4.75
N LYS A 365 -7.60 7.36 5.26
CA LYS A 365 -7.36 8.68 5.94
C LYS A 365 -7.08 8.33 7.41
N THR A 366 -5.95 8.71 8.00
CA THR A 366 -5.69 8.62 9.45
C THR A 366 -4.99 9.83 10.11
N GLY A 367 -4.55 10.89 9.42
CA GLY A 367 -4.44 12.25 10.03
C GLY A 367 -4.74 13.35 9.01
N ASN A 368 -4.88 14.68 9.12
CA ASN A 368 -4.84 15.89 9.96
C ASN A 368 -3.57 16.38 10.72
N GLN A 369 -3.01 17.50 10.21
CA GLN A 369 -2.17 18.54 10.85
C GLN A 369 -0.75 18.18 11.39
N THR A 370 -0.42 16.90 11.48
CA THR A 370 0.82 16.23 11.05
C THR A 370 2.07 17.00 10.51
N PRO A 371 3.06 17.48 11.30
CA PRO A 371 4.29 18.15 10.84
C PRO A 371 5.06 17.69 9.58
N ILE A 372 4.72 18.19 8.39
CA ILE A 372 5.39 17.97 7.07
C ILE A 372 6.60 18.88 6.84
N TYR A 373 7.80 18.33 6.80
CA TYR A 373 8.98 19.09 6.38
C TYR A 373 9.04 19.17 4.84
N ARG A 374 9.67 20.22 4.31
CA ARG A 374 10.09 20.24 2.91
C ARG A 374 11.42 19.50 2.79
N VAL A 375 11.43 18.34 2.13
CA VAL A 375 12.67 17.76 1.64
C VAL A 375 12.92 18.38 0.28
N THR A 376 13.82 19.35 0.24
CA THR A 376 14.19 20.03 -1.01
C THR A 376 15.37 19.31 -1.63
N PHE A 377 15.27 18.98 -2.92
CA PHE A 377 16.32 18.29 -3.68
C PHE A 377 17.24 19.26 -4.42
N ALA A 378 18.41 18.76 -4.82
CA ALA A 378 19.48 19.52 -5.50
C ALA A 378 19.14 19.98 -6.92
N ASP A 379 17.95 19.65 -7.39
CA ASP A 379 17.36 20.08 -8.65
C ASP A 379 16.18 21.05 -8.49
N GLY A 380 15.89 21.48 -7.24
CA GLY A 380 14.83 22.41 -6.89
C GLY A 380 13.44 21.80 -6.71
N SER A 381 13.26 20.51 -7.04
CA SER A 381 12.02 19.78 -6.69
C SER A 381 11.98 19.45 -5.21
N TYR A 382 10.79 19.16 -4.67
CA TYR A 382 10.64 18.80 -3.27
C TYR A 382 9.53 17.78 -3.03
N VAL A 383 9.62 17.10 -1.88
CA VAL A 383 8.55 16.25 -1.36
C VAL A 383 8.15 16.72 0.04
N ARG A 384 6.86 16.62 0.33
CA ARG A 384 6.15 17.28 1.43
C ARG A 384 5.94 16.24 2.52
N VAL A 385 6.94 16.06 3.38
CA VAL A 385 7.08 14.89 4.26
C VAL A 385 7.87 15.22 5.53
N THR A 386 7.45 14.60 6.61
CA THR A 386 7.47 14.96 8.05
C THR A 386 8.83 14.85 8.84
N LEU A 387 8.91 14.13 9.98
CA LEU A 387 10.12 13.60 10.69
C LEU A 387 10.70 11.99 10.89
N ASN A 388 10.28 10.62 10.85
CA ASN A 388 9.23 9.51 10.45
C ASN A 388 8.51 9.20 8.96
N HIS A 389 9.09 9.23 7.67
CA HIS A 389 9.11 8.77 6.21
C HIS A 389 10.54 8.20 5.91
N ARG A 390 10.80 6.88 5.94
CA ARG A 390 12.18 6.37 5.78
C ARG A 390 12.67 6.28 4.34
N PHE A 391 13.14 7.40 3.79
CA PHE A 391 13.63 7.48 2.41
C PHE A 391 14.50 6.31 2.00
N VAL A 392 14.00 5.53 1.02
CA VAL A 392 14.79 4.49 0.38
C VAL A 392 15.92 5.20 -0.37
N MET A 393 17.10 5.10 0.21
CA MET A 393 18.34 5.66 -0.29
C MET A 393 18.73 5.02 -1.62
N LEU A 394 19.57 5.68 -2.41
CA LEU A 394 20.00 5.17 -3.71
C LEU A 394 20.69 3.80 -3.63
N ASP A 395 21.33 3.49 -2.50
CA ASP A 395 21.94 2.19 -2.18
C ASP A 395 20.98 1.15 -1.60
N GLY A 396 19.73 1.51 -1.28
CA GLY A 396 18.72 0.63 -0.67
C GLY A 396 18.74 0.59 0.86
N SER A 397 19.61 1.37 1.53
CA SER A 397 19.39 1.72 2.93
C SER A 397 18.19 2.66 3.07
N GLU A 398 17.77 2.97 4.29
CA GLU A 398 16.64 3.87 4.51
C GLU A 398 16.96 4.88 5.62
N LYS A 399 16.55 6.16 5.50
CA LYS A 399 16.82 7.18 6.55
C LYS A 399 15.71 8.24 6.80
N THR A 400 15.83 8.96 7.92
CA THR A 400 14.87 9.91 8.58
C THR A 400 14.97 11.43 8.07
N ALA A 401 14.81 12.56 8.85
CA ALA A 401 15.17 14.01 8.52
C ALA A 401 16.22 14.96 9.30
N ALA A 402 16.96 14.61 10.40
CA ALA A 402 18.32 15.14 10.85
C ALA A 402 19.66 14.65 10.17
N GLU A 403 20.07 13.37 10.33
CA GLU A 403 21.20 12.59 9.74
C GLU A 403 21.35 12.21 8.22
N LEU A 404 20.31 11.91 7.40
CA LEU A 404 20.32 11.93 5.91
C LEU A 404 20.50 13.36 5.39
N LYS A 405 21.73 13.82 5.52
CA LYS A 405 22.14 15.22 5.54
C LYS A 405 22.05 15.85 4.13
N PRO A 406 22.32 17.16 4.00
CA PRO A 406 22.67 17.73 2.71
C PRO A 406 23.65 16.84 1.91
N ASN A 407 23.36 16.61 0.63
CA ASN A 407 23.97 15.67 -0.31
C ASN A 407 23.63 14.17 -0.21
N ASP A 408 22.84 13.69 0.76
CA ASP A 408 22.39 12.28 0.78
C ASP A 408 21.43 11.97 -0.39
N ALA A 409 21.66 10.85 -1.10
CA ALA A 409 20.99 10.53 -2.37
C ALA A 409 19.91 9.46 -2.25
N LEU A 410 18.74 9.72 -2.83
CA LEU A 410 17.56 8.86 -2.76
C LEU A 410 17.37 7.97 -4.01
N LYS A 411 16.63 6.88 -3.85
CA LYS A 411 16.21 6.01 -4.96
C LYS A 411 15.03 6.65 -5.69
N ALA A 412 15.29 7.22 -6.85
CA ALA A 412 14.32 8.02 -7.59
C ALA A 412 14.01 7.51 -9.00
N MET A 413 12.79 7.77 -9.46
CA MET A 413 12.29 7.53 -10.82
C MET A 413 11.90 8.85 -11.46
N THR A 414 12.25 9.12 -12.73
CA THR A 414 11.83 10.32 -13.48
C THR A 414 10.76 10.00 -14.54
N ALA A 415 9.84 10.93 -14.80
CA ALA A 415 8.78 10.80 -15.80
C ALA A 415 8.65 12.08 -16.66
N PHE A 416 8.58 11.94 -17.98
CA PHE A 416 8.63 13.09 -18.92
C PHE A 416 8.10 12.81 -20.34
N SER A 417 7.70 13.88 -21.05
CA SER A 417 6.94 13.78 -22.29
C SER A 417 7.62 14.33 -23.55
N TYR A 418 7.17 13.88 -24.72
CA TYR A 418 7.70 14.28 -26.02
C TYR A 418 6.61 14.54 -27.08
N GLN A 419 6.68 15.69 -27.75
CA GLN A 419 5.88 16.02 -28.93
C GLN A 419 6.55 15.59 -30.24
N LYS A 420 5.74 15.24 -31.25
CA LYS A 420 6.16 14.93 -32.62
C LYS A 420 6.07 16.18 -33.52
N LYS A 421 7.07 17.08 -33.50
CA LYS A 421 7.08 18.27 -34.40
C LYS A 421 7.59 17.90 -35.80
N GLY A 422 6.73 17.17 -36.52
CA GLY A 422 7.02 16.52 -37.80
C GLY A 422 7.75 15.19 -37.62
N LEU A 423 7.59 14.27 -38.57
CA LEU A 423 8.34 12.99 -38.56
C LEU A 423 9.77 13.22 -39.09
N PRO A 424 10.83 12.65 -38.48
CA PRO A 424 10.88 11.85 -37.24
C PRO A 424 11.31 12.70 -36.02
N LYS A 425 11.04 14.01 -36.00
CA LYS A 425 11.63 14.96 -35.05
C LYS A 425 10.85 15.03 -33.74
N VAL A 426 11.09 14.03 -32.90
CA VAL A 426 10.51 13.90 -31.55
C VAL A 426 11.32 14.78 -30.57
N VAL A 427 10.67 15.73 -29.89
CA VAL A 427 11.31 16.76 -29.05
C VAL A 427 10.71 16.73 -27.65
N LYS A 428 11.56 16.74 -26.60
CA LYS A 428 11.09 16.78 -25.20
C LYS A 428 10.32 18.08 -24.97
N CYS A 429 9.10 17.96 -24.52
CA CYS A 429 8.20 19.04 -24.14
C CYS A 429 7.92 18.96 -22.63
N ASP A 430 7.03 19.81 -22.18
CA ASP A 430 6.46 19.80 -20.83
C ASP A 430 5.63 18.52 -20.61
N TYR A 431 5.54 18.04 -19.37
CA TYR A 431 4.94 16.73 -19.02
C TYR A 431 3.53 16.53 -19.58
N ASP A 432 2.68 17.55 -19.52
CA ASP A 432 1.28 17.48 -19.99
C ASP A 432 1.02 18.23 -21.30
N ALA A 433 2.05 18.62 -22.05
CA ALA A 433 1.88 19.28 -23.34
C ALA A 433 1.00 18.43 -24.29
N PRO A 434 0.00 19.00 -24.99
CA PRO A 434 -0.86 18.25 -25.89
C PRO A 434 -0.07 17.61 -27.05
N ASP A 435 -0.64 16.58 -27.68
CA ASP A 435 0.00 15.79 -28.76
C ASP A 435 1.36 15.18 -28.37
N SER A 436 1.52 14.83 -27.10
CA SER A 436 2.76 14.25 -26.54
C SER A 436 2.59 12.82 -26.02
N TYR A 437 3.71 12.14 -25.77
CA TYR A 437 3.75 10.80 -25.18
C TYR A 437 4.64 10.75 -23.95
N ARG A 438 4.10 10.19 -22.86
CA ARG A 438 4.79 10.02 -21.57
C ARG A 438 5.79 8.86 -21.57
N MET A 439 6.92 9.07 -20.91
CA MET A 439 8.05 8.16 -20.79
C MET A 439 8.53 8.09 -19.35
N ILE A 440 8.81 6.89 -18.87
CA ILE A 440 9.36 6.63 -17.53
C ILE A 440 10.86 6.30 -17.66
N GLN A 441 11.67 6.84 -16.76
CA GLN A 441 13.10 6.56 -16.62
C GLN A 441 13.45 6.18 -15.17
N PHE A 442 14.15 5.07 -15.01
CA PHE A 442 14.67 4.60 -13.73
C PHE A 442 16.15 4.23 -13.92
N GLY A 443 17.04 4.94 -13.21
CA GLY A 443 18.46 4.94 -13.50
C GLY A 443 18.77 5.35 -14.94
N THR A 444 19.53 4.52 -15.66
CA THR A 444 19.87 4.71 -17.09
C THR A 444 18.82 4.14 -18.04
N HIS A 445 17.86 3.36 -17.55
CA HIS A 445 16.86 2.68 -18.37
C HIS A 445 15.61 3.55 -18.55
N ARG A 446 15.09 3.61 -19.77
CA ARG A 446 13.92 4.41 -20.12
C ARG A 446 12.97 3.64 -21.04
N LYS A 447 11.69 3.61 -20.70
CA LYS A 447 10.59 2.91 -21.39
C LYS A 447 9.40 3.87 -21.61
N SER A 448 8.51 3.56 -22.55
CA SER A 448 7.26 4.32 -22.71
C SER A 448 6.19 3.84 -21.73
N GLU A 449 5.47 4.77 -21.13
CA GLU A 449 4.55 4.53 -20.01
C GLU A 449 3.45 3.52 -20.40
N HIS A 450 2.71 3.81 -21.48
CA HIS A 450 1.68 2.93 -22.06
C HIS A 450 2.13 1.49 -22.34
N ARG A 451 3.40 1.24 -22.70
CA ARG A 451 3.88 -0.14 -22.93
C ARG A 451 4.07 -0.90 -21.63
N GLN A 452 4.43 -0.22 -20.54
CA GLN A 452 4.57 -0.85 -19.23
C GLN A 452 3.20 -1.14 -18.62
N ILE A 453 2.26 -0.20 -18.74
CA ILE A 453 0.86 -0.35 -18.31
C ILE A 453 0.20 -1.52 -19.06
N TYR A 454 0.28 -1.54 -20.40
CA TYR A 454 -0.27 -2.63 -21.20
C TYR A 454 0.34 -3.99 -20.87
N ALA A 455 1.66 -4.07 -20.71
CA ALA A 455 2.34 -5.30 -20.33
C ALA A 455 1.98 -5.78 -18.90
N HIS A 456 1.66 -4.86 -17.99
CA HIS A 456 1.22 -5.20 -16.64
C HIS A 456 -0.17 -5.86 -16.63
N HIS A 457 -1.17 -5.21 -17.23
CA HIS A 457 -2.55 -5.72 -17.21
C HIS A 457 -2.80 -6.91 -18.15
N THR A 458 -1.96 -7.12 -19.18
CA THR A 458 -2.16 -8.20 -20.18
C THR A 458 -1.10 -9.30 -20.14
N GLY A 459 0.03 -9.09 -19.46
CA GLY A 459 1.19 -9.98 -19.51
C GLY A 459 1.98 -9.97 -20.84
N VAL A 460 1.57 -9.19 -21.84
CA VAL A 460 2.17 -9.23 -23.19
C VAL A 460 3.24 -8.14 -23.36
N GLU A 461 4.51 -8.54 -23.46
CA GLU A 461 5.60 -7.61 -23.80
C GLU A 461 5.60 -7.25 -25.30
N LEU A 462 5.45 -5.94 -25.60
CA LEU A 462 5.40 -5.42 -26.97
C LEU A 462 6.80 -5.25 -27.60
N ASN A 463 7.49 -6.37 -27.81
CA ASN A 463 8.83 -6.46 -28.38
C ASN A 463 8.80 -6.74 -29.90
N GLY A 464 8.17 -5.86 -30.69
CA GLY A 464 8.05 -6.02 -32.14
C GLY A 464 7.64 -4.74 -32.87
N ILE A 465 7.56 -4.83 -34.21
CA ILE A 465 7.11 -3.74 -35.09
C ILE A 465 5.68 -3.92 -35.61
N GLU A 466 5.20 -5.18 -35.75
CA GLU A 466 3.92 -5.50 -36.42
C GLU A 466 2.70 -4.89 -35.76
N TYR A 467 2.71 -4.82 -34.42
CA TYR A 467 1.65 -4.28 -33.61
C TYR A 467 2.05 -2.92 -33.02
N GLN A 468 1.13 -1.96 -33.07
CA GLN A 468 1.26 -0.66 -32.42
C GLN A 468 0.12 -0.48 -31.43
N LEU A 469 0.45 0.08 -30.27
CA LEU A 469 -0.53 0.42 -29.26
C LEU A 469 -1.13 1.79 -29.62
N HIS A 470 -2.41 1.79 -29.95
CA HIS A 470 -3.18 2.95 -30.36
C HIS A 470 -3.94 3.54 -29.17
N HIS A 471 -4.01 4.86 -29.10
CA HIS A 471 -4.85 5.63 -28.18
C HIS A 471 -6.19 5.91 -28.89
N ARG A 472 -7.30 5.33 -28.44
CA ARG A 472 -8.62 5.43 -29.13
C ARG A 472 -9.21 6.84 -29.13
N ASP A 473 -8.88 7.65 -28.13
CA ASP A 473 -9.17 9.09 -28.08
C ASP A 473 -8.20 9.95 -28.91
N PHE A 474 -7.06 9.36 -29.30
CA PHE A 474 -5.91 9.91 -30.03
C PHE A 474 -4.95 10.76 -29.16
N ASP A 475 -5.14 10.80 -27.83
CA ASP A 475 -4.27 11.53 -26.90
C ASP A 475 -3.19 10.61 -26.30
N GLY A 476 -1.93 10.81 -26.73
CA GLY A 476 -0.77 10.03 -26.27
C GLY A 476 -0.43 10.16 -24.78
N ARG A 477 -1.15 11.00 -24.03
CA ARG A 477 -1.06 11.15 -22.56
C ARG A 477 -2.00 10.20 -21.83
N ASN A 478 -3.18 9.88 -22.39
CA ASN A 478 -4.20 9.04 -21.75
C ASN A 478 -3.84 7.55 -21.88
N ASN A 479 -3.04 7.05 -20.96
CA ASN A 479 -2.51 5.69 -21.01
C ASN A 479 -3.42 4.66 -20.30
N HIS A 480 -4.70 4.97 -20.09
CA HIS A 480 -5.64 4.06 -19.41
C HIS A 480 -5.87 2.81 -20.25
N ILE A 481 -5.89 1.64 -19.60
CA ILE A 481 -5.85 0.34 -20.30
C ILE A 481 -7.00 0.14 -21.30
N SER A 482 -8.18 0.71 -21.05
CA SER A 482 -9.31 0.67 -22.00
C SER A 482 -9.10 1.58 -23.23
N ASN A 483 -8.37 2.69 -23.10
CA ASN A 483 -8.00 3.59 -24.21
C ASN A 483 -6.85 3.02 -25.06
N LEU A 484 -6.03 2.14 -24.49
CA LEU A 484 -4.91 1.49 -25.17
C LEU A 484 -5.39 0.24 -25.94
N GLN A 485 -5.55 0.38 -27.25
CA GLN A 485 -5.88 -0.74 -28.15
C GLN A 485 -4.64 -1.25 -28.85
N LEU A 486 -4.30 -2.53 -28.68
CA LEU A 486 -3.28 -3.16 -29.52
C LEU A 486 -3.87 -3.44 -30.90
N MET A 487 -3.27 -2.83 -31.92
CA MET A 487 -3.72 -2.92 -33.31
C MET A 487 -2.53 -3.32 -34.18
N THR A 488 -2.76 -3.98 -35.30
CA THR A 488 -1.73 -4.07 -36.35
C THR A 488 -1.44 -2.68 -36.93
N ILE A 489 -0.27 -2.51 -37.55
CA ILE A 489 0.06 -1.31 -38.34
C ILE A 489 -1.04 -0.95 -39.36
N ALA A 490 -1.74 -1.95 -39.92
CA ALA A 490 -2.80 -1.75 -40.90
C ALA A 490 -4.03 -1.05 -40.28
N GLU A 491 -4.54 -1.60 -39.18
CA GLU A 491 -5.77 -1.15 -38.51
C GLU A 491 -5.59 0.21 -37.82
N HIS A 492 -4.49 0.44 -37.10
CA HIS A 492 -4.20 1.74 -36.47
C HIS A 492 -4.21 2.88 -37.50
N ALA A 493 -3.69 2.63 -38.71
CA ALA A 493 -3.65 3.62 -39.77
C ALA A 493 -4.91 3.61 -40.67
N ALA A 494 -5.90 2.78 -40.34
CA ALA A 494 -7.26 2.84 -40.88
C ALA A 494 -8.16 3.74 -40.03
N GLU A 495 -8.12 3.60 -38.70
CA GLU A 495 -8.94 4.38 -37.76
C GLU A 495 -8.71 5.89 -37.92
N HIS A 496 -7.44 6.32 -38.04
CA HIS A 496 -7.09 7.70 -38.32
C HIS A 496 -7.69 8.26 -39.64
N ARG A 497 -8.17 7.41 -40.58
CA ARG A 497 -8.54 7.85 -41.95
C ARG A 497 -9.99 8.26 -42.10
N ALA A 498 -10.90 7.77 -41.26
CA ALA A 498 -12.25 8.32 -41.18
C ALA A 498 -12.22 9.82 -40.79
N ARG A 499 -11.30 10.20 -39.89
CA ARG A 499 -11.08 11.57 -39.42
C ARG A 499 -10.27 12.46 -40.39
N MET A 500 -10.01 12.02 -41.64
CA MET A 500 -9.22 12.78 -42.64
C MET A 500 -10.00 13.08 -43.94
N LEU A 501 -11.24 13.57 -43.77
CA LEU A 501 -12.11 14.10 -44.82
C LEU A 501 -12.69 15.46 -44.37
N GLY A 502 -13.05 16.35 -45.30
CA GLY A 502 -13.55 17.70 -45.00
C GLY A 502 -12.46 18.78 -44.88
N GLN A 503 -12.83 19.97 -44.38
CA GLN A 503 -11.88 21.10 -44.20
C GLN A 503 -11.06 21.01 -42.89
N ASP A 504 -11.64 20.47 -41.83
CA ASP A 504 -10.97 20.23 -40.54
C ASP A 504 -9.96 19.06 -40.57
N ASN A 505 -9.85 18.41 -41.73
CA ASN A 505 -8.95 17.32 -42.03
C ASN A 505 -7.47 17.68 -41.72
N PRO A 506 -6.81 16.98 -40.79
CA PRO A 506 -5.38 17.18 -40.49
C PRO A 506 -4.47 17.04 -41.73
N ALA A 507 -4.84 16.24 -42.73
CA ALA A 507 -4.09 16.07 -43.97
C ALA A 507 -4.14 17.29 -44.91
N VAL A 508 -4.96 18.32 -44.64
CA VAL A 508 -4.86 19.63 -45.31
C VAL A 508 -3.67 20.43 -44.75
N ARG A 509 -3.22 20.15 -43.52
CA ARG A 509 -2.04 20.78 -42.88
C ARG A 509 -0.79 19.89 -42.84
N LEU A 510 -0.94 18.57 -42.84
CA LEU A 510 0.14 17.60 -42.58
C LEU A 510 0.02 16.33 -43.45
N MET A 511 0.77 16.23 -44.55
CA MET A 511 0.81 15.03 -45.42
C MET A 511 2.12 14.23 -45.33
N ASN A 512 2.05 12.89 -45.38
CA ASN A 512 3.06 12.04 -46.02
C ASN A 512 2.45 10.75 -46.60
N ASP A 513 3.19 10.06 -47.47
CA ASP A 513 2.66 8.96 -48.28
C ASP A 513 2.54 7.61 -47.58
N THR A 514 3.34 7.33 -46.55
CA THR A 514 3.36 6.01 -45.89
C THR A 514 1.97 5.61 -45.40
N TRP A 515 1.26 6.59 -44.85
CA TRP A 515 -0.04 6.40 -44.22
C TRP A 515 -1.20 6.29 -45.23
N ARG A 516 -1.00 6.69 -46.50
CA ARG A 516 -1.94 6.39 -47.61
C ARG A 516 -2.05 4.89 -47.91
N LYS A 517 -1.06 4.09 -47.51
CA LYS A 517 -1.00 2.65 -47.80
C LYS A 517 -1.99 1.84 -46.95
N ASN A 518 -2.03 2.05 -45.64
CA ASN A 518 -2.49 1.04 -44.68
C ASN A 518 -4.00 0.69 -44.70
N LEU A 519 -4.94 1.64 -44.88
CA LEU A 519 -6.37 1.27 -45.08
C LEU A 519 -6.64 0.61 -46.44
N SER A 520 -5.65 0.51 -47.34
CA SER A 520 -5.79 -0.41 -48.48
C SER A 520 -5.77 -1.87 -48.05
N ASP A 521 -5.25 -2.19 -46.85
CA ASP A 521 -5.01 -3.57 -46.40
C ASP A 521 -6.11 -4.11 -45.46
N ALA A 522 -7.00 -3.25 -44.94
CA ALA A 522 -7.94 -3.57 -43.85
C ALA A 522 -9.28 -4.22 -44.27
N CYS A 523 -9.47 -4.57 -45.54
CA CYS A 523 -10.76 -5.06 -46.08
C CYS A 523 -10.64 -6.45 -46.72
N ALA A 524 -10.47 -7.49 -45.90
CA ALA A 524 -10.13 -8.83 -46.37
C ALA A 524 -11.33 -9.67 -46.83
N GLY A 525 -11.54 -9.75 -48.16
CA GLY A 525 -12.17 -10.90 -48.82
C GLY A 525 -13.68 -10.85 -49.03
N ALA A 526 -14.46 -10.37 -48.07
CA ALA A 526 -15.83 -9.90 -48.35
C ALA A 526 -15.74 -8.55 -49.07
N VAL A 527 -16.62 -8.29 -50.06
CA VAL A 527 -16.44 -7.16 -51.00
C VAL A 527 -16.62 -5.80 -50.32
N ASN A 528 -15.49 -5.26 -49.86
CA ASN A 528 -15.32 -3.91 -49.34
C ASN A 528 -13.98 -3.37 -49.87
N GLY A 529 -13.99 -2.17 -50.46
CA GLY A 529 -12.81 -1.32 -50.65
C GLY A 529 -11.72 -1.79 -51.62
N ASN A 530 -11.00 -2.87 -51.31
CA ASN A 530 -9.77 -3.30 -52.00
C ASN A 530 -9.45 -4.82 -51.91
N ALA A 531 -10.46 -5.67 -51.70
CA ALA A 531 -10.28 -7.13 -51.76
C ALA A 531 -9.84 -7.63 -53.16
N LYS A 532 -9.25 -8.84 -53.22
CA LYS A 532 -8.86 -9.52 -54.48
C LYS A 532 -9.38 -10.97 -54.50
N GLU A 533 -10.03 -11.34 -55.59
CA GLU A 533 -11.26 -12.15 -55.56
C GLU A 533 -11.03 -13.63 -55.93
N ILE A 534 -10.46 -14.45 -55.03
CA ILE A 534 -10.35 -15.91 -55.23
C ILE A 534 -10.34 -16.71 -53.92
N SER A 535 -11.01 -17.87 -53.88
CA SER A 535 -11.00 -18.80 -52.73
C SER A 535 -9.69 -19.62 -52.65
N ASN A 536 -9.59 -20.57 -51.71
CA ASN A 536 -8.44 -21.48 -51.61
C ASN A 536 -8.52 -22.64 -52.62
N GLU A 537 -9.68 -23.30 -52.73
CA GLU A 537 -9.91 -24.42 -53.67
C GLU A 537 -9.74 -23.99 -55.14
N GLN A 538 -10.26 -22.81 -55.49
CA GLN A 538 -10.06 -22.20 -56.81
C GLN A 538 -8.57 -21.98 -57.09
N LEU A 539 -7.83 -21.42 -56.12
CA LEU A 539 -6.40 -21.16 -56.26
C LEU A 539 -5.56 -22.45 -56.38
N GLN A 540 -5.98 -23.55 -55.75
CA GLN A 540 -5.33 -24.86 -55.90
C GLN A 540 -5.52 -25.40 -57.33
N THR A 541 -6.75 -25.33 -57.84
CA THR A 541 -7.10 -25.78 -59.19
C THR A 541 -6.32 -25.00 -60.25
N GLU A 542 -6.27 -23.67 -60.12
CA GLU A 542 -5.52 -22.78 -61.01
C GLU A 542 -4.00 -22.99 -60.93
N LEU A 543 -3.44 -23.26 -59.75
CA LEU A 543 -2.01 -23.58 -59.62
C LEU A 543 -1.62 -24.89 -60.30
N ILE A 544 -2.47 -25.91 -60.23
CA ILE A 544 -2.27 -27.17 -60.96
C ILE A 544 -2.30 -26.92 -62.47
N ALA A 545 -3.26 -26.13 -62.96
CA ALA A 545 -3.35 -25.76 -64.37
C ALA A 545 -2.13 -24.94 -64.85
N LEU A 546 -1.69 -23.95 -64.05
CA LEU A 546 -0.53 -23.11 -64.35
C LEU A 546 0.78 -23.89 -64.35
N THR A 547 0.97 -24.79 -63.38
CA THR A 547 2.18 -25.62 -63.29
C THR A 547 2.28 -26.57 -64.49
N ARG A 548 1.16 -27.18 -64.91
CA ARG A 548 1.07 -27.93 -66.19
C ARG A 548 1.41 -27.05 -67.39
N LYS A 549 0.94 -25.80 -67.45
CA LYS A 549 1.17 -24.88 -68.56
C LYS A 549 2.63 -24.42 -68.70
N VAL A 550 3.36 -24.29 -67.59
CA VAL A 550 4.78 -23.86 -67.60
C VAL A 550 5.75 -25.05 -67.79
N GLY A 551 5.30 -26.29 -67.59
CA GLY A 551 6.08 -27.50 -67.92
C GLY A 551 7.31 -27.75 -67.02
N ARG A 552 7.42 -27.01 -65.91
CA ARG A 552 8.41 -27.18 -64.84
C ARG A 552 7.87 -26.57 -63.55
N ALA A 553 8.56 -26.78 -62.43
CA ALA A 553 8.30 -26.01 -61.22
C ALA A 553 8.37 -24.50 -61.50
N LEU A 554 7.32 -23.80 -61.07
CA LEU A 554 7.18 -22.36 -61.17
C LEU A 554 8.21 -21.67 -60.27
N LEU A 555 8.89 -20.65 -60.80
CA LEU A 555 9.65 -19.72 -59.99
C LEU A 555 8.69 -18.77 -59.25
N ARG A 556 9.09 -18.28 -58.07
CA ARG A 556 8.29 -17.31 -57.30
C ARG A 556 7.93 -16.07 -58.12
N SER A 557 8.80 -15.65 -59.03
CA SER A 557 8.57 -14.56 -59.99
C SER A 557 7.42 -14.83 -60.97
N GLU A 558 7.31 -16.05 -61.48
CA GLU A 558 6.31 -16.44 -62.49
C GLU A 558 4.92 -16.53 -61.88
N TYR A 559 4.82 -17.10 -60.68
CA TYR A 559 3.60 -17.01 -59.89
C TYR A 559 3.22 -15.57 -59.56
N THR A 560 4.19 -14.75 -59.13
CA THR A 560 3.96 -13.34 -58.81
C THR A 560 3.39 -12.59 -60.02
N ALA A 561 3.86 -12.89 -61.23
CA ALA A 561 3.33 -12.33 -62.48
C ALA A 561 1.92 -12.86 -62.80
N TYR A 562 1.66 -14.16 -62.69
CA TYR A 562 0.33 -14.74 -62.93
C TYR A 562 -0.72 -14.25 -61.93
N ALA A 563 -0.39 -14.19 -60.64
CA ALA A 563 -1.25 -13.63 -59.62
C ALA A 563 -1.44 -12.11 -59.79
N GLN A 564 -0.47 -11.39 -60.34
CA GLN A 564 -0.66 -9.99 -60.72
C GLN A 564 -1.67 -9.82 -61.86
N ALA A 565 -1.55 -10.64 -62.91
CA ALA A 565 -2.41 -10.55 -64.10
C ALA A 565 -3.87 -10.94 -63.83
N ASN A 566 -4.10 -12.02 -63.06
CA ASN A 566 -5.43 -12.54 -62.77
C ASN A 566 -6.08 -11.94 -61.50
N ASN A 567 -5.51 -10.86 -60.96
CA ASN A 567 -6.02 -10.18 -59.77
C ASN A 567 -6.04 -11.05 -58.49
N TRP A 568 -5.06 -11.95 -58.29
CA TRP A 568 -4.95 -12.87 -57.14
C TRP A 568 -3.91 -12.43 -56.08
N PRO A 569 -3.90 -13.03 -54.88
CA PRO A 569 -2.89 -12.77 -53.85
C PRO A 569 -1.47 -13.21 -54.25
N ARG A 570 -0.60 -12.25 -54.60
CA ARG A 570 0.82 -12.48 -54.94
C ARG A 570 1.68 -12.99 -53.76
N MET A 571 1.17 -12.90 -52.53
CA MET A 571 1.77 -13.51 -51.33
C MET A 571 0.66 -14.18 -50.53
N TRP A 572 0.99 -15.29 -49.86
CA TRP A 572 0.03 -16.06 -49.09
C TRP A 572 0.01 -15.61 -47.64
N GLN A 573 -1.15 -15.14 -47.19
CA GLN A 573 -1.47 -14.88 -45.79
C GLN A 573 -1.62 -16.21 -45.03
N ALA A 574 -1.56 -16.19 -43.69
CA ALA A 574 -1.51 -17.39 -42.84
C ALA A 574 -2.57 -18.44 -43.23
N TYR A 575 -3.84 -18.05 -43.28
CA TYR A 575 -4.99 -18.91 -43.61
C TYR A 575 -4.90 -19.65 -44.96
N ARG A 576 -4.01 -19.25 -45.88
CA ARG A 576 -3.73 -20.00 -47.11
C ARG A 576 -2.65 -21.04 -46.88
N ARG A 577 -1.58 -20.68 -46.18
CA ARG A 577 -0.48 -21.61 -45.86
C ARG A 577 -0.98 -22.76 -44.98
N ASP A 578 -1.89 -22.48 -44.05
CA ASP A 578 -2.53 -23.50 -43.21
C ASP A 578 -3.36 -24.51 -44.03
N TYR A 579 -3.95 -24.08 -45.15
CA TYR A 579 -4.74 -24.92 -46.07
C TYR A 579 -3.86 -25.74 -47.03
N PHE A 580 -2.79 -25.15 -47.56
CA PHE A 580 -1.87 -25.81 -48.49
C PHE A 580 -0.74 -26.60 -47.82
N GLY A 581 -0.59 -26.48 -46.49
CA GLY A 581 0.49 -27.03 -45.67
C GLY A 581 1.82 -26.27 -45.78
N ASP A 582 1.94 -25.27 -46.66
CA ASP A 582 3.21 -24.71 -47.10
C ASP A 582 3.07 -23.29 -47.68
N ASP A 583 4.18 -22.54 -47.82
CA ASP A 583 4.20 -21.30 -48.64
C ASP A 583 4.16 -21.64 -50.14
N ILE A 584 3.90 -20.63 -50.97
CA ILE A 584 3.73 -20.79 -52.42
C ILE A 584 4.92 -21.49 -53.11
N ARG A 585 6.17 -21.25 -52.70
CA ARG A 585 7.35 -21.87 -53.34
C ARG A 585 7.40 -23.40 -53.13
N PRO A 586 7.45 -23.93 -51.89
CA PRO A 586 7.37 -25.37 -51.67
C PRO A 586 6.07 -25.97 -52.21
N THR A 587 4.94 -25.27 -52.13
CA THR A 587 3.68 -25.72 -52.76
C THR A 587 3.82 -25.92 -54.27
N MET A 588 4.43 -24.98 -55.01
CA MET A 588 4.64 -25.13 -56.47
C MET A 588 5.69 -26.19 -56.82
N GLN A 589 6.70 -26.39 -55.99
CA GLN A 589 7.69 -27.46 -56.19
C GLN A 589 7.05 -28.84 -55.92
N ARG A 590 6.21 -28.94 -54.88
CA ARG A 590 5.40 -30.12 -54.55
C ARG A 590 4.38 -30.42 -55.66
N LEU A 591 3.60 -29.43 -56.11
CA LEU A 591 2.67 -29.59 -57.23
C LEU A 591 3.39 -30.00 -58.52
N ALA A 592 4.57 -29.43 -58.83
CA ALA A 592 5.35 -29.85 -59.99
C ALA A 592 5.86 -31.30 -59.87
N HIS A 593 6.24 -31.74 -58.67
CA HIS A 593 6.62 -33.13 -58.40
C HIS A 593 5.41 -34.08 -58.50
N GLU A 594 4.25 -33.71 -57.94
CA GLU A 594 2.98 -34.44 -58.07
C GLU A 594 2.51 -34.53 -59.54
N LEU A 595 2.96 -33.60 -60.38
CA LEU A 595 2.69 -33.54 -61.83
C LEU A 595 3.79 -34.12 -62.72
N GLY A 596 4.92 -34.58 -62.16
CA GLY A 596 6.03 -35.18 -62.92
C GLY A 596 6.86 -34.20 -63.76
N LEU A 597 6.99 -32.94 -63.34
CA LEU A 597 7.65 -31.86 -64.09
C LEU A 597 9.02 -31.45 -63.46
N PRO A 598 10.02 -31.06 -64.28
CA PRO A 598 11.39 -30.78 -63.81
C PRO A 598 11.51 -29.53 -62.91
N VAL A 599 12.64 -29.43 -62.19
CA VAL A 599 13.02 -28.30 -61.34
C VAL A 599 14.43 -27.87 -61.73
N MET A 600 14.66 -26.58 -62.05
CA MET A 600 15.98 -26.10 -62.46
C MET A 600 16.74 -25.35 -61.35
N GLU A 601 17.84 -25.96 -60.92
CA GLU A 601 19.05 -25.34 -60.37
C GLU A 601 20.06 -25.18 -61.55
N ALA A 602 21.26 -24.60 -61.47
CA ALA A 602 22.01 -24.13 -60.30
C ALA A 602 22.59 -22.72 -60.44
N TRP A 603 23.51 -22.39 -61.36
CA TRP A 603 24.43 -21.24 -61.18
C TRP A 603 23.80 -19.87 -60.83
N GLU A 604 22.66 -19.47 -61.42
CA GLU A 604 21.99 -18.22 -61.01
C GLU A 604 21.28 -18.39 -59.66
N VAL A 605 20.65 -19.55 -59.43
CA VAL A 605 20.12 -19.95 -58.12
C VAL A 605 21.24 -20.04 -57.07
N GLU A 606 22.48 -20.31 -57.46
CA GLU A 606 23.65 -20.51 -56.59
C GLU A 606 24.39 -19.21 -56.29
N ALA A 607 24.52 -18.31 -57.26
CA ALA A 607 24.83 -16.92 -56.95
C ALA A 607 23.76 -16.32 -56.00
N ARG A 608 22.48 -16.71 -56.19
CA ARG A 608 21.36 -16.42 -55.26
C ARG A 608 21.32 -17.32 -54.00
N ARG A 609 22.12 -18.38 -53.87
CA ARG A 609 22.33 -19.09 -52.58
C ARG A 609 23.21 -18.25 -51.64
N PHE A 610 24.00 -17.34 -52.20
CA PHE A 610 24.89 -16.44 -51.46
C PHE A 610 24.43 -14.98 -51.43
N THR A 611 23.57 -14.52 -52.35
CA THR A 611 23.08 -13.13 -52.37
C THR A 611 21.86 -12.89 -53.28
N ASP A 612 20.78 -12.34 -52.71
CA ASP A 612 19.60 -11.88 -53.46
C ASP A 612 19.81 -10.59 -54.27
N LEU A 613 20.85 -9.82 -53.91
CA LEU A 613 21.17 -8.51 -54.51
C LEU A 613 21.34 -8.62 -56.05
N PRO A 614 21.14 -7.52 -56.80
CA PRO A 614 21.29 -7.54 -58.26
C PRO A 614 22.67 -8.08 -58.68
N LEU A 615 22.65 -9.18 -59.42
CA LEU A 615 23.83 -9.84 -59.97
C LEU A 615 23.99 -9.46 -61.43
N ARG A 616 25.25 -9.27 -61.87
CA ARG A 616 25.61 -9.11 -63.28
C ARG A 616 26.87 -9.90 -63.58
N GLN A 617 27.12 -10.17 -64.86
CA GLN A 617 28.37 -10.77 -65.32
C GLN A 617 29.14 -9.74 -66.15
N VAL A 618 30.40 -9.51 -65.81
CA VAL A 618 31.29 -8.56 -66.50
C VAL A 618 32.65 -9.22 -66.69
N ASN A 619 33.10 -9.31 -67.94
CA ASN A 619 34.43 -9.77 -68.34
C ASN A 619 34.87 -11.08 -67.64
N GLY A 620 34.02 -12.12 -67.71
CA GLY A 620 34.31 -13.47 -67.19
C GLY A 620 34.04 -13.68 -65.70
N HIS A 621 33.60 -12.65 -64.95
CA HIS A 621 33.32 -12.77 -63.52
C HIS A 621 31.96 -12.19 -63.14
N THR A 622 31.37 -12.74 -62.07
CA THR A 622 30.14 -12.21 -61.48
C THR A 622 30.46 -10.97 -60.62
N GLU A 623 29.61 -9.97 -60.70
CA GLU A 623 29.57 -8.80 -59.82
C GLU A 623 28.19 -8.68 -59.18
N VAL A 624 28.15 -8.07 -58.00
CA VAL A 624 26.93 -7.87 -57.21
C VAL A 624 26.77 -6.38 -56.87
N GLN A 625 25.54 -5.87 -56.97
CA GLN A 625 25.22 -4.50 -56.60
C GLN A 625 24.97 -4.42 -55.09
N LYS A 626 25.99 -4.02 -54.34
CA LYS A 626 25.85 -3.70 -52.92
C LYS A 626 25.25 -2.31 -52.77
N THR A 627 24.30 -2.15 -51.86
CA THR A 627 24.02 -0.82 -51.29
C THR A 627 24.98 -0.59 -50.14
N CYS A 628 25.57 0.59 -50.06
CA CYS A 628 26.50 0.89 -48.98
C CYS A 628 25.78 1.10 -47.64
N GLU A 629 26.19 0.36 -46.63
CA GLU A 629 25.71 0.37 -45.23
C GLU A 629 25.98 1.67 -44.44
N ILE A 630 26.37 2.73 -45.15
CA ILE A 630 26.77 4.04 -44.64
C ILE A 630 26.29 5.19 -45.56
N CYS A 631 26.35 5.04 -46.89
CA CYS A 631 25.99 6.10 -47.85
C CYS A 631 24.66 5.86 -48.61
N GLY A 632 24.06 4.66 -48.54
CA GLY A 632 22.83 4.33 -49.26
C GLY A 632 22.96 4.25 -50.80
N ALA A 633 24.05 4.76 -51.39
CA ALA A 633 24.30 4.61 -52.82
C ALA A 633 24.59 3.16 -53.18
N SER A 634 23.93 2.68 -54.24
CA SER A 634 24.16 1.38 -54.85
C SER A 634 25.42 1.41 -55.71
N PHE A 635 26.35 0.50 -55.44
CA PHE A 635 27.64 0.39 -56.12
C PHE A 635 27.94 -1.08 -56.45
N TRP A 636 28.62 -1.31 -57.58
CA TRP A 636 28.93 -2.66 -58.04
C TRP A 636 30.28 -3.11 -57.50
N VAL A 637 30.35 -4.34 -56.99
CA VAL A 637 31.59 -4.99 -56.55
C VAL A 637 31.68 -6.40 -57.13
N ARG A 638 32.90 -6.89 -57.37
CA ARG A 638 33.10 -8.29 -57.77
C ARG A 638 32.56 -9.23 -56.70
N PHE A 639 31.98 -10.36 -57.12
CA PHE A 639 31.37 -11.35 -56.24
C PHE A 639 32.37 -11.98 -55.24
N SER A 640 33.67 -11.96 -55.57
CA SER A 640 34.78 -12.31 -54.65
C SER A 640 35.09 -11.25 -53.59
N GLN A 641 34.59 -10.01 -53.75
CA GLN A 641 34.67 -8.91 -52.79
C GLN A 641 33.28 -8.49 -52.28
N ARG A 642 32.27 -9.36 -52.39
CA ARG A 642 30.88 -9.08 -52.00
C ARG A 642 30.70 -8.68 -50.53
N GLU A 643 31.62 -9.05 -49.64
CA GLU A 643 31.58 -8.64 -48.22
C GLU A 643 31.94 -7.15 -48.02
N ARG A 644 32.29 -6.43 -49.09
CA ARG A 644 32.50 -4.98 -49.06
C ARG A 644 31.17 -4.23 -48.86
N ALA A 645 30.89 -3.90 -47.61
CA ALA A 645 29.75 -3.10 -47.14
C ALA A 645 29.70 -1.62 -47.62
N VAL A 646 30.73 -1.09 -48.29
CA VAL A 646 30.95 0.36 -48.40
C VAL A 646 31.39 0.92 -49.77
N CYS A 647 30.67 1.98 -50.20
CA CYS A 647 30.81 2.67 -51.49
C CYS A 647 32.14 3.44 -51.63
N SER A 648 32.68 3.98 -50.53
CA SER A 648 33.84 4.87 -50.53
C SER A 648 34.73 4.69 -49.30
N GLN A 649 35.93 5.27 -49.33
CA GLN A 649 36.88 5.21 -48.22
C GLN A 649 36.37 5.95 -46.96
N SER A 650 35.64 7.06 -47.12
CA SER A 650 34.99 7.76 -45.99
C SER A 650 33.89 6.92 -45.34
N CYS A 651 33.20 6.08 -46.13
CA CYS A 651 32.27 5.10 -45.60
C CYS A 651 32.98 3.93 -44.90
N SER A 652 34.12 3.50 -45.44
CA SER A 652 34.96 2.46 -44.84
C SER A 652 35.46 2.84 -43.44
N GLN A 653 35.82 4.09 -43.19
CA GLN A 653 36.18 4.56 -41.83
C GLN A 653 35.00 4.52 -40.85
N LYS A 654 33.79 4.92 -41.29
CA LYS A 654 32.57 4.82 -40.47
C LYS A 654 32.18 3.36 -40.18
N LEU A 655 32.46 2.43 -41.09
CA LEU A 655 32.27 0.99 -40.89
C LEU A 655 33.38 0.38 -39.99
N HIS A 656 34.62 0.84 -40.08
CA HIS A 656 35.73 0.40 -39.23
C HIS A 656 35.44 0.69 -37.74
N PHE A 657 34.85 1.86 -37.46
CA PHE A 657 34.31 2.20 -36.13
C PHE A 657 33.10 1.34 -35.70
N ARG A 658 32.43 0.64 -36.63
CA ARG A 658 31.33 -0.29 -36.34
C ARG A 658 31.84 -1.71 -36.04
N LEU A 659 32.89 -2.21 -36.71
CA LEU A 659 33.21 -3.65 -36.72
C LEU A 659 34.35 -4.18 -35.81
N HIS A 660 35.49 -3.49 -35.65
CA HIS A 660 36.65 -4.12 -34.98
C HIS A 660 37.38 -3.31 -33.91
N GLY A 661 37.66 -3.97 -32.79
CA GLY A 661 38.83 -3.69 -31.94
C GLY A 661 38.57 -3.59 -30.45
N THR A 662 38.15 -4.63 -29.72
CA THR A 662 37.49 -5.92 -30.11
C THR A 662 36.06 -5.90 -29.52
N GLU A 663 35.15 -6.89 -29.64
CA GLU A 663 33.87 -6.68 -28.93
C GLU A 663 34.06 -6.60 -27.40
N GLU A 664 34.94 -7.42 -26.82
CA GLU A 664 35.34 -7.34 -25.39
C GLU A 664 36.32 -6.22 -25.03
N ARG A 665 37.20 -5.76 -25.94
CA ARG A 665 38.24 -4.75 -25.68
C ARG A 665 37.91 -3.38 -26.25
N ARG A 666 36.92 -3.32 -27.14
CA ARG A 666 36.05 -2.16 -27.36
C ARG A 666 34.96 -2.20 -26.28
N MET A 667 34.56 -3.32 -25.67
CA MET A 667 33.94 -3.25 -24.33
C MET A 667 34.97 -2.66 -23.35
N GLN A 668 36.19 -3.15 -23.19
CA GLN A 668 37.09 -2.60 -22.17
C GLN A 668 37.56 -1.17 -22.49
N LEU A 669 37.72 -0.75 -23.75
CA LEU A 669 38.08 0.62 -24.11
C LEU A 669 36.89 1.56 -24.32
N LYS A 670 35.71 1.07 -24.74
CA LYS A 670 34.48 1.87 -24.73
C LYS A 670 33.91 1.89 -23.33
N ASN A 671 33.78 0.80 -22.59
CA ASN A 671 33.48 0.84 -21.15
C ASN A 671 34.54 1.63 -20.39
N ALA A 672 35.86 1.48 -20.57
CA ALA A 672 36.80 2.39 -19.88
C ALA A 672 36.74 3.83 -20.41
N HIS A 673 36.40 4.08 -21.68
CA HIS A 673 36.16 5.46 -22.15
C HIS A 673 34.88 6.03 -21.56
N GLU A 674 33.75 5.34 -21.67
CA GLU A 674 32.42 5.67 -21.15
C GLU A 674 32.39 5.67 -19.61
N GLN A 675 33.22 4.89 -18.91
CA GLN A 675 33.33 4.83 -17.45
C GLN A 675 34.35 5.83 -16.90
N ARG A 676 35.38 6.20 -17.69
CA ARG A 676 36.21 7.40 -17.42
C ARG A 676 35.45 8.68 -17.79
N LYS A 677 34.58 8.61 -18.79
CA LYS A 677 33.62 9.65 -19.18
C LYS A 677 32.49 9.71 -18.17
N GLU A 678 32.09 8.61 -17.54
CA GLU A 678 31.15 8.56 -16.41
C GLU A 678 31.83 9.06 -15.13
N ASP A 679 33.09 8.71 -14.83
CA ASP A 679 33.85 9.36 -13.75
C ASP A 679 33.92 10.87 -13.97
N ILE A 680 34.28 11.30 -15.18
CA ILE A 680 34.26 12.72 -15.54
C ILE A 680 32.82 13.28 -15.50
N ARG A 681 31.77 12.54 -15.87
CA ARG A 681 30.36 12.94 -15.81
C ARG A 681 29.93 13.18 -14.37
N GLN A 682 30.17 12.21 -13.49
CA GLN A 682 29.87 12.24 -12.07
C GLN A 682 30.69 13.31 -11.34
N ARG A 683 31.95 13.55 -11.74
CA ARG A 683 32.79 14.62 -11.20
C ARG A 683 32.43 16.00 -11.74
N GLN A 684 32.03 16.12 -13.00
CA GLN A 684 31.49 17.34 -13.60
C GLN A 684 30.13 17.72 -12.98
N VAL A 685 29.25 16.73 -12.75
CA VAL A 685 27.98 16.86 -12.03
C VAL A 685 28.25 17.20 -10.56
N ARG A 686 29.21 16.56 -9.90
CA ARG A 686 29.59 16.93 -8.53
C ARG A 686 30.04 18.39 -8.46
N VAL A 687 30.96 18.83 -9.31
CA VAL A 687 31.38 20.25 -9.38
C VAL A 687 30.21 21.20 -9.76
N TYR A 688 29.20 20.73 -10.48
CA TYR A 688 27.97 21.50 -10.73
C TYR A 688 27.11 21.63 -9.46
N ASN A 689 26.96 20.55 -8.71
CA ASN A 689 26.16 20.47 -7.49
C ASN A 689 26.86 21.14 -6.28
N ASP A 690 28.17 20.99 -6.14
CA ASP A 690 29.01 21.68 -5.16
C ASP A 690 28.85 23.20 -5.33
N LEU A 691 28.86 23.69 -6.58
CA LEU A 691 28.59 25.09 -6.89
C LEU A 691 27.12 25.51 -6.70
N ILE A 692 26.14 24.63 -6.92
CA ILE A 692 24.74 24.90 -6.53
C ILE A 692 24.68 25.13 -5.02
N SER A 693 25.32 24.28 -4.23
CA SER A 693 25.36 24.35 -2.77
C SER A 693 26.11 25.59 -2.24
N GLU A 694 27.20 26.00 -2.88
CA GLU A 694 27.96 27.20 -2.50
C GLU A 694 27.32 28.52 -2.94
N LEU A 695 26.71 28.57 -4.13
CA LEU A 695 26.12 29.80 -4.68
C LEU A 695 24.63 29.96 -4.33
N ASN A 696 24.00 28.89 -3.80
CA ASN A 696 22.57 28.74 -3.57
C ASN A 696 21.69 29.09 -4.80
N ARG A 697 22.20 28.77 -6.00
CA ARG A 697 21.55 28.90 -7.31
C ARG A 697 22.28 28.04 -8.34
N HIS A 698 21.69 27.81 -9.51
CA HIS A 698 22.44 27.23 -10.62
C HIS A 698 23.66 28.09 -10.99
N PRO A 699 24.88 27.50 -11.09
CA PRO A 699 26.05 28.21 -11.57
C PRO A 699 25.94 28.44 -13.07
N SER A 700 26.30 29.64 -13.53
CA SER A 700 26.47 29.89 -14.95
C SER A 700 27.57 28.98 -15.51
N LYS A 701 27.49 28.66 -16.80
CA LYS A 701 28.51 27.86 -17.50
C LYS A 701 29.93 28.37 -17.24
N LYS A 702 30.14 29.69 -17.11
CA LYS A 702 31.45 30.30 -16.87
C LYS A 702 31.96 30.06 -15.43
N GLU A 703 31.09 30.11 -14.43
CA GLU A 703 31.43 29.82 -13.03
C GLU A 703 31.80 28.33 -12.88
N TRP A 704 30.97 27.44 -13.43
CA TRP A 704 31.24 26.00 -13.43
C TRP A 704 32.51 25.63 -14.20
N GLN A 705 32.74 26.19 -15.40
CA GLN A 705 34.00 26.00 -16.13
C GLN A 705 35.22 26.55 -15.39
N THR A 706 35.05 27.49 -14.46
CA THR A 706 36.14 28.01 -13.61
C THR A 706 36.42 27.04 -12.47
N ARG A 707 35.41 26.57 -11.73
CA ARG A 707 35.61 25.58 -10.67
C ARG A 707 36.20 24.28 -11.18
N CYS A 708 35.69 23.74 -12.29
CA CYS A 708 36.25 22.53 -12.92
C CYS A 708 37.77 22.65 -13.14
N ARG A 709 38.25 23.80 -13.64
CA ARG A 709 39.70 24.04 -13.82
C ARG A 709 40.45 24.11 -12.49
N GLN A 710 39.87 24.70 -11.45
CA GLN A 710 40.46 24.74 -10.10
C GLN A 710 40.55 23.36 -9.45
N THR A 711 39.63 22.45 -9.77
CA THR A 711 39.56 21.07 -9.24
C THR A 711 40.11 20.02 -10.21
N GLU A 712 40.94 20.43 -11.18
CA GLU A 712 41.56 19.57 -12.22
C GLU A 712 40.58 18.66 -13.00
N ILE A 713 39.32 19.08 -13.10
CA ILE A 713 38.26 18.41 -13.86
C ILE A 713 38.07 19.14 -15.19
N SER A 714 37.78 18.38 -16.25
CA SER A 714 37.59 18.96 -17.58
C SER A 714 36.42 19.96 -17.59
N PRO A 715 36.57 21.19 -18.07
CA PRO A 715 35.48 22.15 -18.26
C PRO A 715 34.76 21.98 -19.61
N GLU A 716 35.06 20.91 -20.37
CA GLU A 716 34.52 20.68 -21.71
C GLU A 716 33.07 20.16 -21.69
N VAL A 717 32.23 20.85 -22.47
CA VAL A 717 30.82 20.50 -22.73
C VAL A 717 30.52 20.90 -24.17
N SER A 718 29.83 20.03 -24.92
CA SER A 718 29.52 20.08 -26.36
C SER A 718 30.66 19.78 -27.34
N ARG A 719 31.64 18.98 -26.92
CA ARG A 719 32.55 18.22 -27.82
C ARG A 719 32.23 16.73 -27.76
N GLU A 720 32.54 15.97 -28.81
CA GLU A 720 32.23 14.53 -28.92
C GLU A 720 32.90 13.67 -27.81
N SER A 721 34.05 14.14 -27.31
CA SER A 721 34.79 13.55 -26.18
C SER A 721 34.25 13.94 -24.80
N SER A 722 33.37 14.95 -24.68
CA SER A 722 32.74 15.34 -23.42
C SER A 722 31.63 14.33 -23.04
N PRO A 723 31.39 14.06 -21.73
CA PRO A 723 30.21 13.31 -21.29
C PRO A 723 28.87 14.01 -21.60
N PHE A 724 28.91 15.30 -21.97
CA PHE A 724 27.72 16.10 -22.27
C PHE A 724 27.86 16.80 -23.63
N ARG A 725 26.91 16.54 -24.54
CA ARG A 725 26.87 17.11 -25.89
C ARG A 725 26.28 18.52 -25.91
N SER A 726 25.69 18.98 -24.82
CA SER A 726 25.24 20.36 -24.64
C SER A 726 25.24 20.75 -23.16
N TRP A 727 25.20 22.05 -22.87
CA TRP A 727 25.07 22.56 -21.50
C TRP A 727 23.80 22.02 -20.84
N THR A 728 22.68 22.08 -21.57
CA THR A 728 21.41 21.42 -21.24
C THR A 728 21.57 19.97 -20.79
N GLU A 729 22.42 19.18 -21.43
CA GLU A 729 22.59 17.76 -21.11
C GLU A 729 23.42 17.52 -19.85
N LEU A 730 24.34 18.42 -19.51
CA LEU A 730 24.98 18.45 -18.19
C LEU A 730 23.95 18.75 -17.13
N GLU A 731 23.19 19.84 -17.32
CA GLU A 731 22.17 20.28 -16.37
C GLU A 731 21.06 19.24 -16.20
N MET A 732 20.59 18.59 -17.28
CA MET A 732 19.60 17.49 -17.21
C MET A 732 20.15 16.24 -16.54
N ALA A 733 21.45 15.94 -16.67
CA ALA A 733 22.06 14.79 -15.97
C ALA A 733 22.30 15.10 -14.48
N ALA A 734 22.75 16.33 -14.19
CA ALA A 734 22.83 16.88 -12.85
C ALA A 734 21.46 17.07 -12.20
N GLY A 735 20.35 16.94 -12.95
CA GLY A 735 19.02 16.68 -12.39
C GLY A 735 18.72 15.17 -12.28
N ALA A 736 18.91 14.40 -13.35
CA ALA A 736 18.47 13.00 -13.45
C ALA A 736 19.16 12.01 -12.50
N THR A 737 20.34 12.34 -11.94
CA THR A 737 21.01 11.52 -10.90
C THR A 737 21.04 12.20 -9.53
N ASN A 738 20.10 13.11 -9.27
CA ASN A 738 20.30 14.13 -8.24
C ASN A 738 19.07 14.46 -7.40
N HIS A 739 18.29 13.43 -7.06
CA HIS A 739 17.46 13.44 -5.85
C HIS A 739 18.36 13.32 -4.61
N ARG A 740 19.27 14.29 -4.49
CA ARG A 740 20.07 14.54 -3.32
C ARG A 740 19.36 15.56 -2.49
N VAL A 741 19.11 15.24 -1.23
CA VAL A 741 18.56 16.20 -0.28
C VAL A 741 19.54 17.36 -0.16
N MET A 742 19.09 18.57 -0.46
CA MET A 742 19.83 19.81 -0.16
C MET A 742 19.59 20.24 1.27
N SER A 743 18.34 20.14 1.70
CA SER A 743 17.90 20.48 3.04
C SER A 743 16.62 19.73 3.34
N VAL A 744 16.40 19.43 4.62
CA VAL A 744 15.05 19.17 5.11
C VAL A 744 14.70 20.32 6.05
N THR A 745 13.64 21.05 5.74
CA THR A 745 13.31 22.33 6.38
C THR A 745 11.86 22.38 6.86
N PRO A 746 11.59 23.10 7.96
CA PRO A 746 10.23 23.38 8.40
C PRO A 746 9.46 24.28 7.41
N ASP A 747 8.12 24.23 7.44
CA ASP A 747 7.16 24.84 6.48
C ASP A 747 5.72 24.94 7.15
N ASP A 748 4.69 25.75 6.74
CA ASP A 748 3.43 26.23 7.48
C ASP A 748 2.38 25.21 8.16
N PHE A 749 1.01 25.26 8.22
CA PHE A 749 0.11 24.18 8.85
C PHE A 749 -1.19 23.68 8.07
N ASP A 750 -1.31 22.42 7.53
CA ASP A 750 -2.54 21.68 7.06
C ASP A 750 -2.48 20.14 6.64
N ASP A 751 -3.18 19.14 7.29
CA ASP A 751 -3.69 17.80 6.77
C ASP A 751 -3.01 16.30 6.86
N VAL A 752 -3.56 15.12 6.33
CA VAL A 752 -2.97 13.76 5.80
C VAL A 752 -3.84 12.55 5.09
N TYR A 753 -3.32 11.82 4.06
CA TYR A 753 -3.88 10.69 3.14
C TYR A 753 -2.68 9.61 2.71
N THR A 754 -2.35 7.33 2.86
CA THR A 754 -1.41 6.12 2.55
C THR A 754 -1.84 5.35 1.33
N GLY A 755 -0.88 4.81 0.59
CA GLY A 755 -1.01 3.49 -0.01
C GLY A 755 -0.67 2.33 0.94
N THR A 756 -1.22 1.14 0.69
CA THR A 756 -0.76 -0.12 1.28
C THR A 756 -0.49 -1.12 0.16
N VAL A 757 0.72 -1.20 -0.38
CA VAL A 757 1.03 -2.05 -1.55
C VAL A 757 1.44 -3.48 -1.16
N ASP A 758 0.51 -4.43 -1.02
CA ASP A 758 0.61 -5.81 -0.47
C ASP A 758 1.89 -6.69 -0.56
N GLU A 759 2.93 -6.34 -1.34
CA GLU A 759 4.18 -7.11 -1.49
C GLU A 759 5.48 -6.34 -1.19
N THR A 760 5.43 -5.01 -1.18
CA THR A 760 6.59 -4.09 -1.11
C THR A 760 6.23 -2.90 -0.24
N HIS A 761 4.96 -2.51 -0.36
CA HIS A 761 4.19 -1.59 0.43
C HIS A 761 4.58 -0.12 0.23
N THR A 762 5.85 0.14 -0.05
CA THR A 762 6.37 1.33 -0.75
C THR A 762 5.64 1.65 -2.05
N PHE A 763 5.47 2.94 -2.39
CA PHE A 763 4.93 3.42 -3.67
C PHE A 763 5.56 4.75 -4.11
N PHE A 764 5.84 4.98 -5.39
CA PHE A 764 6.56 6.17 -5.86
C PHE A 764 5.74 7.48 -5.78
N SER A 765 6.30 8.54 -5.17
CA SER A 765 5.63 9.73 -4.61
C SER A 765 6.51 11.02 -4.65
N ILE A 766 6.02 12.24 -4.99
CA ILE A 766 6.77 13.52 -4.84
C ILE A 766 5.85 14.74 -4.78
N GLY A 767 6.13 15.73 -3.92
CA GLY A 767 5.24 16.88 -3.71
C GLY A 767 5.50 18.14 -4.52
N SER A 768 6.24 18.06 -5.62
CA SER A 768 6.37 19.14 -6.59
C SER A 768 6.69 18.61 -7.98
N GLU A 769 6.36 19.41 -9.01
CA GLU A 769 6.97 19.23 -10.32
C GLU A 769 8.46 19.63 -10.30
N ARG A 770 9.19 19.28 -11.36
CA ARG A 770 10.55 19.76 -11.66
C ARG A 770 10.59 20.49 -13.00
N LEU A 771 11.38 21.55 -13.11
CA LEU A 771 11.76 22.13 -14.40
C LEU A 771 13.11 21.59 -14.87
N ASP A 772 13.18 21.12 -16.11
CA ASP A 772 14.46 20.83 -16.76
C ASP A 772 15.17 22.10 -17.20
N SER A 773 16.44 21.97 -17.60
CA SER A 773 17.34 23.07 -17.95
C SER A 773 16.97 23.92 -19.18
N ARG A 774 15.77 23.73 -19.75
CA ARG A 774 15.16 24.66 -20.72
C ARG A 774 13.83 25.24 -20.22
N GLY A 775 13.54 25.12 -18.93
CA GLY A 775 12.30 25.57 -18.30
C GLY A 775 11.09 24.69 -18.61
N ARG A 776 11.29 23.37 -18.79
CA ARG A 776 10.21 22.43 -19.17
C ARG A 776 9.88 21.44 -18.07
N THR A 777 8.59 21.24 -17.81
CA THR A 777 8.09 20.35 -16.74
C THR A 777 8.48 18.88 -16.95
N GLU A 778 8.97 18.25 -15.89
CA GLU A 778 9.13 16.80 -15.67
C GLU A 778 8.83 16.42 -14.21
N MET A 779 8.69 15.14 -13.90
CA MET A 779 8.35 14.61 -12.56
C MET A 779 9.39 13.61 -12.05
N ALA A 780 9.55 13.46 -10.72
CA ALA A 780 10.57 12.58 -10.13
C ALA A 780 10.32 12.10 -8.66
N TYR A 781 10.33 10.79 -8.30
CA TYR A 781 9.53 10.21 -7.16
C TYR A 781 10.26 9.35 -6.04
N VAL A 782 9.62 9.06 -4.84
CA VAL A 782 10.03 8.36 -3.52
C VAL A 782 8.87 7.61 -2.68
N LEU A 783 8.92 6.99 -1.44
CA LEU A 783 7.97 5.86 -0.94
C LEU A 783 6.90 5.99 0.30
N SER A 784 6.33 4.92 1.02
CA SER A 784 5.41 4.86 2.32
C SER A 784 5.28 3.59 3.33
N TRP A 785 5.20 3.55 4.77
CA TRP A 785 5.31 2.50 6.01
C TRP A 785 4.24 2.51 7.23
N GLN A 786 3.59 1.42 7.98
CA GLN A 786 2.33 1.02 9.03
C GLN A 786 1.85 1.04 10.67
N CYS A 787 0.91 1.59 11.60
CA CYS A 787 -0.14 2.65 12.15
C CYS A 787 -0.56 2.59 13.75
N GLY A 788 -1.38 3.48 14.46
CA GLY A 788 -1.60 3.47 16.00
C GLY A 788 -2.69 4.19 16.98
N GLU A 789 -2.60 4.12 18.38
CA GLU A 789 -3.54 4.69 19.49
C GLU A 789 -3.09 5.27 20.95
N ILE A 790 -3.49 4.76 22.18
CA ILE A 790 -3.62 5.40 23.60
C ILE A 790 -2.39 5.47 24.60
N ASN A 791 -2.29 6.50 25.48
CA ASN A 791 -1.27 6.68 26.56
C ASN A 791 -1.38 5.75 27.82
N LEU A 792 -0.61 4.65 27.87
CA LEU A 792 -0.53 3.71 29.02
C LEU A 792 0.85 3.72 29.69
N ARG A 793 0.94 3.52 31.01
CA ARG A 793 2.21 3.34 31.76
C ARG A 793 2.68 1.87 31.71
N PRO A 794 3.93 1.54 32.10
CA PRO A 794 4.39 0.15 32.14
C PRO A 794 3.43 -0.74 32.94
N TRP A 795 3.05 -1.89 32.39
CA TRP A 795 2.14 -2.86 33.01
C TRP A 795 0.75 -2.26 33.33
N GLU A 796 0.12 -1.64 32.33
CA GLU A 796 -1.18 -0.96 32.46
C GLU A 796 -2.15 -1.35 31.32
N PHE A 797 -3.46 -1.27 31.57
CA PHE A 797 -4.52 -1.56 30.60
C PHE A 797 -5.36 -0.33 30.23
N CYS A 798 -5.87 -0.26 29.00
CA CYS A 798 -6.85 0.76 28.63
C CYS A 798 -8.28 0.35 29.05
N ASN A 799 -9.01 1.30 29.64
CA ASN A 799 -10.36 1.08 30.17
C ASN A 799 -11.37 2.00 29.47
N LEU A 800 -11.92 1.54 28.34
CA LEU A 800 -12.70 2.35 27.41
C LEU A 800 -14.21 2.28 27.69
N THR A 801 -14.89 3.42 27.49
CA THR A 801 -16.35 3.58 27.47
C THR A 801 -16.71 4.68 26.47
N ALA A 802 -17.94 4.70 25.94
CA ALA A 802 -18.34 5.69 24.96
C ALA A 802 -19.73 6.30 25.26
N ALA A 803 -19.80 7.63 25.22
CA ALA A 803 -21.06 8.36 25.05
C ALA A 803 -21.39 8.48 23.55
N VAL A 804 -22.63 8.20 23.16
CA VAL A 804 -23.06 8.23 21.75
C VAL A 804 -23.80 9.53 21.45
N ALA A 805 -23.10 10.48 20.84
CA ALA A 805 -23.68 11.72 20.34
C ALA A 805 -24.52 11.48 19.08
N ARG A 806 -25.64 12.18 18.95
CA ARG A 806 -26.59 12.13 17.82
C ARG A 806 -26.97 13.55 17.37
N ALA A 807 -27.61 13.68 16.22
CA ALA A 807 -27.96 14.98 15.63
C ALA A 807 -28.92 15.79 16.51
N GLU A 808 -29.83 15.12 17.20
CA GLU A 808 -30.86 15.67 18.08
C GLU A 808 -30.39 15.96 19.52
N ASP A 809 -29.11 15.75 19.84
CA ASP A 809 -28.59 15.95 21.20
C ASP A 809 -28.49 17.43 21.62
N THR A 810 -28.72 17.64 22.91
CA THR A 810 -28.56 18.92 23.63
C THR A 810 -27.36 18.85 24.57
N PRO A 811 -26.85 19.98 25.10
CA PRO A 811 -25.83 19.97 26.14
C PRO A 811 -26.22 19.08 27.34
N GLU A 812 -27.50 19.09 27.72
CA GLU A 812 -28.06 18.33 28.83
C GLU A 812 -28.09 16.81 28.55
N THR A 813 -28.49 16.39 27.35
CA THR A 813 -28.49 14.95 27.01
C THR A 813 -27.07 14.42 26.83
N LEU A 814 -26.16 15.18 26.21
CA LEU A 814 -24.74 14.83 26.15
C LEU A 814 -24.13 14.72 27.55
N ARG A 815 -24.46 15.64 28.46
CA ARG A 815 -24.00 15.61 29.85
C ARG A 815 -24.44 14.34 30.56
N SER A 816 -25.70 13.92 30.41
CA SER A 816 -26.17 12.65 30.99
C SER A 816 -25.53 11.41 30.34
N LYS A 817 -25.17 11.45 29.05
CA LYS A 817 -24.47 10.33 28.39
C LYS A 817 -23.01 10.23 28.88
N VAL A 818 -22.30 11.35 28.96
CA VAL A 818 -20.92 11.41 29.49
C VAL A 818 -20.87 11.00 30.96
N GLU A 819 -21.86 11.38 31.77
CA GLU A 819 -22.02 10.93 33.15
C GLU A 819 -22.14 9.40 33.25
N ILE A 820 -23.05 8.79 32.50
CA ILE A 820 -23.27 7.34 32.55
C ILE A 820 -22.07 6.56 32.01
N ALA A 821 -21.43 7.03 30.93
CA ALA A 821 -20.18 6.45 30.45
C ALA A 821 -19.06 6.53 31.51
N THR A 822 -18.94 7.67 32.22
CA THR A 822 -17.99 7.85 33.33
C THR A 822 -18.27 6.87 34.49
N ILE A 823 -19.54 6.67 34.86
CA ILE A 823 -19.93 5.70 35.90
C ILE A 823 -19.56 4.27 35.48
N ILE A 824 -19.89 3.87 34.24
CA ILE A 824 -19.53 2.56 33.69
C ILE A 824 -18.00 2.38 33.73
N GLY A 825 -17.24 3.39 33.32
CA GLY A 825 -15.78 3.35 33.31
C GLY A 825 -15.17 3.21 34.71
N ALA A 826 -15.71 3.92 35.71
CA ALA A 826 -15.30 3.79 37.10
C ALA A 826 -15.52 2.36 37.64
N ILE A 827 -16.67 1.76 37.34
CA ILE A 827 -16.95 0.37 37.70
C ILE A 827 -16.02 -0.60 36.96
N GLN A 828 -15.79 -0.41 35.65
CA GLN A 828 -14.86 -1.23 34.86
C GLN A 828 -13.44 -1.19 35.45
N SER A 829 -12.99 -0.05 36.00
CA SER A 829 -11.67 0.09 36.64
C SER A 829 -11.47 -0.79 37.89
N MET A 830 -12.54 -1.40 38.43
CA MET A 830 -12.48 -2.33 39.55
C MET A 830 -12.08 -3.75 39.14
N ALA A 831 -12.03 -4.06 37.84
CA ALA A 831 -11.72 -5.39 37.31
C ALA A 831 -10.19 -5.62 37.23
N THR A 832 -9.56 -5.95 38.35
CA THR A 832 -8.10 -6.04 38.52
C THR A 832 -7.56 -7.46 38.81
N HIS A 833 -8.36 -8.51 38.55
CA HIS A 833 -7.96 -9.91 38.66
C HIS A 833 -7.28 -10.42 37.38
N PHE A 834 -5.94 -10.46 37.39
CA PHE A 834 -5.08 -10.83 36.27
C PHE A 834 -4.23 -12.09 36.58
N PRO A 835 -4.80 -13.30 36.61
CA PRO A 835 -4.03 -14.51 36.85
C PRO A 835 -2.99 -14.71 35.75
N GLY A 836 -1.78 -15.10 36.17
CA GLY A 836 -0.62 -15.33 35.29
C GLY A 836 0.23 -14.09 34.96
N LEU A 837 -0.21 -12.89 35.35
CA LEU A 837 0.61 -11.66 35.25
C LEU A 837 1.29 -11.31 36.58
N ARG A 838 2.40 -10.58 36.52
CA ARG A 838 3.12 -10.06 37.70
C ARG A 838 2.23 -9.09 38.51
N PRO A 839 2.39 -9.02 39.85
CA PRO A 839 1.55 -8.18 40.71
C PRO A 839 1.49 -6.70 40.32
N MET A 840 2.54 -6.18 39.69
CA MET A 840 2.61 -4.79 39.23
C MET A 840 1.48 -4.41 38.26
N TRP A 841 1.04 -5.32 37.38
CA TRP A 841 -0.12 -5.08 36.51
C TRP A 841 -1.39 -4.77 37.30
N ARG A 842 -1.63 -5.55 38.37
CA ARG A 842 -2.77 -5.35 39.26
C ARG A 842 -2.61 -4.07 40.07
N GLN A 843 -1.46 -3.86 40.70
CA GLN A 843 -1.16 -2.68 41.50
C GLN A 843 -1.35 -1.39 40.67
N ASN A 844 -0.91 -1.40 39.42
CA ASN A 844 -0.98 -0.24 38.55
C ASN A 844 -2.42 0.12 38.18
N CYS A 845 -3.23 -0.85 37.75
CA CYS A 845 -4.67 -0.63 37.53
C CYS A 845 -5.40 -0.21 38.82
N GLU A 846 -5.00 -0.74 39.97
CA GLU A 846 -5.62 -0.43 41.26
C GLU A 846 -5.30 0.98 41.78
N GLU A 847 -4.14 1.51 41.43
CA GLU A 847 -3.68 2.87 41.77
C GLU A 847 -4.23 3.93 40.82
N GLU A 848 -3.99 3.82 39.51
CA GLU A 848 -4.35 4.87 38.53
C GLU A 848 -5.86 4.85 38.18
N ARG A 849 -6.54 3.70 38.33
CA ARG A 849 -7.96 3.50 38.02
C ARG A 849 -8.38 4.16 36.70
N LEU A 850 -7.58 4.01 35.65
CA LEU A 850 -7.74 4.76 34.40
C LEU A 850 -9.15 4.64 33.82
N LEU A 851 -9.62 5.71 33.19
CA LEU A 851 -10.82 5.77 32.36
C LEU A 851 -10.45 6.31 30.98
N GLY A 852 -11.13 5.83 29.96
CA GLY A 852 -11.16 6.40 28.61
C GLY A 852 -12.60 6.61 28.19
N VAL A 853 -13.20 7.71 28.66
CA VAL A 853 -14.54 8.17 28.28
C VAL A 853 -14.44 8.88 26.93
N ASP A 854 -14.73 8.13 25.88
CA ASP A 854 -14.88 8.60 24.51
C ASP A 854 -16.23 9.29 24.31
N ILE A 855 -16.29 10.22 23.36
CA ILE A 855 -17.55 10.65 22.75
C ILE A 855 -17.46 10.28 21.27
N THR A 856 -18.27 9.30 20.87
CA THR A 856 -18.43 8.87 19.49
C THR A 856 -19.68 9.53 18.90
N GLY A 857 -19.73 9.69 17.57
CA GLY A 857 -20.80 10.42 16.90
C GLY A 857 -20.59 11.93 16.81
N GLN A 858 -19.37 12.43 17.06
CA GLN A 858 -19.13 13.88 17.15
C GLN A 858 -19.44 14.63 15.85
N MET A 859 -19.29 13.96 14.70
CA MET A 859 -19.55 14.55 13.39
C MET A 859 -21.04 14.51 13.03
N ASP A 860 -21.85 13.71 13.72
CA ASP A 860 -23.30 13.69 13.57
C ASP A 860 -23.98 14.76 14.43
N CYS A 861 -23.32 15.23 15.50
CA CYS A 861 -23.88 16.14 16.50
C CYS A 861 -23.21 17.54 16.43
N PRO A 862 -23.92 18.61 16.04
CA PRO A 862 -23.36 19.96 16.03
C PRO A 862 -23.00 20.49 17.43
N VAL A 863 -23.78 20.12 18.45
CA VAL A 863 -23.65 20.67 19.82
C VAL A 863 -22.33 20.26 20.48
N VAL A 864 -21.88 19.02 20.29
CA VAL A 864 -20.62 18.55 20.90
C VAL A 864 -19.39 19.16 20.25
N GLN A 865 -19.52 19.80 19.07
CA GLN A 865 -18.42 20.42 18.35
C GLN A 865 -18.03 21.80 18.93
N ASP A 866 -18.77 22.36 19.89
CA ASP A 866 -18.42 23.60 20.56
C ASP A 866 -17.34 23.35 21.66
N PRO A 867 -16.19 24.07 21.65
CA PRO A 867 -15.13 23.91 22.65
C PRO A 867 -15.60 24.15 24.09
N ARG A 868 -16.59 25.02 24.29
CA ARG A 868 -17.16 25.36 25.60
C ARG A 868 -17.98 24.20 26.14
N ILE A 869 -18.73 23.53 25.27
CA ILE A 869 -19.48 22.31 25.62
C ILE A 869 -18.52 21.16 25.88
N MET A 870 -17.48 20.96 25.05
CA MET A 870 -16.41 19.99 25.34
C MET A 870 -15.77 20.19 26.71
N ALA A 871 -15.43 21.43 27.08
CA ALA A 871 -14.85 21.76 28.38
C ALA A 871 -15.83 21.48 29.55
N GLN A 872 -17.12 21.77 29.38
CA GLN A 872 -18.15 21.46 30.36
C GLN A 872 -18.36 19.94 30.53
N LEU A 873 -18.37 19.18 29.42
CA LEU A 873 -18.49 17.72 29.44
C LEU A 873 -17.26 17.06 30.08
N LYS A 874 -16.04 17.53 29.76
CA LYS A 874 -14.81 17.14 30.45
C LYS A 874 -14.93 17.38 31.95
N HIS A 875 -15.27 18.61 32.35
CA HIS A 875 -15.38 18.97 33.77
C HIS A 875 -16.46 18.14 34.50
N HIS A 876 -17.60 17.85 33.87
CA HIS A 876 -18.62 16.96 34.42
C HIS A 876 -18.10 15.53 34.60
N ALA A 877 -17.36 14.97 33.63
CA ALA A 877 -16.71 13.67 33.79
C ALA A 877 -15.71 13.66 34.97
N LEU A 878 -14.93 14.74 35.18
CA LEU A 878 -14.02 14.84 36.34
C LEU A 878 -14.79 14.92 37.67
N GLN A 879 -15.92 15.63 37.72
CA GLN A 879 -16.78 15.74 38.91
C GLN A 879 -17.43 14.39 39.25
N ILE A 880 -18.09 13.77 38.27
CA ILE A 880 -18.77 12.48 38.41
C ILE A 880 -17.79 11.38 38.81
N ASN A 881 -16.61 11.30 38.18
CA ASN A 881 -15.63 10.30 38.56
C ASN A 881 -15.20 10.40 40.04
N ARG A 882 -15.01 11.62 40.57
CA ARG A 882 -14.66 11.81 42.00
C ARG A 882 -15.76 11.31 42.92
N GLN A 883 -17.01 11.71 42.67
CA GLN A 883 -18.18 11.30 43.46
C GLN A 883 -18.40 9.78 43.41
N VAL A 884 -18.24 9.19 42.23
CA VAL A 884 -18.39 7.74 42.02
C VAL A 884 -17.23 6.97 42.65
N ALA A 885 -15.98 7.45 42.54
CA ALA A 885 -14.82 6.82 43.16
C ALA A 885 -14.91 6.84 44.70
N GLU A 886 -15.34 7.96 45.28
CA GLU A 886 -15.64 8.09 46.71
C GLU A 886 -16.72 7.11 47.15
N THR A 887 -17.85 7.05 46.43
CA THR A 887 -18.96 6.11 46.72
C THR A 887 -18.55 4.64 46.55
N LEU A 888 -17.71 4.34 45.55
CA LEU A 888 -17.16 3.00 45.33
C LEU A 888 -16.03 2.64 46.30
N GLY A 889 -15.47 3.59 47.05
CA GLY A 889 -14.31 3.38 47.92
C GLY A 889 -13.03 3.03 47.16
N ILE A 890 -12.76 3.72 46.04
CA ILE A 890 -11.56 3.56 45.19
C ILE A 890 -10.88 4.90 44.92
N ASN A 891 -9.64 4.87 44.42
CA ASN A 891 -8.93 6.07 43.98
C ASN A 891 -9.70 6.79 42.84
N PRO A 892 -9.83 8.13 42.87
CA PRO A 892 -10.25 8.90 41.70
C PRO A 892 -9.28 8.70 40.53
N SER A 893 -9.83 8.56 39.33
CA SER A 893 -9.08 8.13 38.15
C SER A 893 -8.04 9.15 37.70
N ALA A 894 -6.79 8.72 37.53
CA ALA A 894 -5.66 9.60 37.20
C ALA A 894 -5.80 10.31 35.84
N SER A 895 -6.51 9.71 34.88
CA SER A 895 -6.95 10.33 33.63
C SER A 895 -8.25 9.67 33.15
N ILE A 896 -9.18 10.47 32.60
CA ILE A 896 -10.58 10.06 32.39
C ILE A 896 -11.03 10.14 30.93
N THR A 897 -10.68 11.18 30.18
CA THR A 897 -11.26 11.45 28.85
C THR A 897 -10.26 11.18 27.72
N CYS A 898 -10.76 10.62 26.61
CA CYS A 898 -10.01 10.34 25.38
C CYS A 898 -10.94 10.52 24.16
N VAL A 899 -10.44 10.26 22.95
CA VAL A 899 -11.29 9.95 21.79
C VAL A 899 -10.80 8.65 21.18
N LYS A 900 -11.70 7.82 20.61
CA LYS A 900 -11.34 6.57 19.91
C LYS A 900 -12.08 6.42 18.56
N PRO A 901 -11.40 6.06 17.45
CA PRO A 901 -12.03 5.58 16.21
C PRO A 901 -12.59 4.16 16.42
N SER A 902 -13.67 4.03 17.20
CA SER A 902 -14.23 2.72 17.55
C SER A 902 -15.14 2.17 16.43
N GLY A 903 -14.54 1.84 15.28
CA GLY A 903 -15.24 1.45 14.05
C GLY A 903 -16.14 0.20 14.14
N ASN A 904 -16.02 -0.59 15.19
CA ASN A 904 -16.91 -1.75 15.47
C ASN A 904 -18.08 -1.38 16.42
N THR A 905 -18.01 -0.20 17.05
CA THR A 905 -19.05 0.40 17.91
C THR A 905 -19.92 1.35 17.10
N SER A 906 -19.31 2.21 16.28
CA SER A 906 -20.00 3.16 15.37
C SER A 906 -21.06 2.48 14.52
N GLN A 907 -20.72 1.33 13.91
CA GLN A 907 -21.61 0.53 13.08
C GLN A 907 -22.69 -0.24 13.87
N LEU A 908 -22.50 -0.44 15.19
CA LEU A 908 -23.51 -1.01 16.08
C LEU A 908 -24.51 0.05 16.56
N VAL A 909 -24.03 1.21 17.01
CA VAL A 909 -24.88 2.27 17.60
C VAL A 909 -25.41 3.27 16.57
N ASP A 910 -24.96 3.14 15.31
CA ASP A 910 -25.19 4.06 14.20
C ASP A 910 -24.82 5.51 14.55
N CYS A 911 -23.51 5.77 14.54
CA CYS A 911 -22.93 7.10 14.71
C CYS A 911 -21.62 7.24 13.89
N SER A 912 -21.12 8.46 13.68
CA SER A 912 -19.72 8.70 13.28
C SER A 912 -18.71 8.07 14.26
N SER A 913 -17.55 7.64 13.78
CA SER A 913 -16.56 6.88 14.56
C SER A 913 -15.68 7.83 15.39
N GLY A 914 -15.92 8.02 16.69
CA GLY A 914 -15.18 9.01 17.49
C GLY A 914 -15.35 10.43 16.94
N LEU A 915 -14.23 11.07 16.54
CA LEU A 915 -14.21 12.37 15.85
C LEU A 915 -14.14 12.32 14.31
N HIS A 916 -14.25 11.14 13.72
CA HIS A 916 -14.19 10.93 12.26
C HIS A 916 -15.52 11.23 11.59
N ALA A 917 -15.46 11.74 10.36
CA ALA A 917 -16.64 12.07 9.58
C ALA A 917 -17.43 10.84 9.11
N ARG A 918 -18.71 11.02 8.79
CA ARG A 918 -19.51 10.03 8.05
C ARG A 918 -18.93 9.84 6.64
N TRP A 919 -19.21 8.70 6.01
CA TRP A 919 -18.72 8.46 4.64
C TRP A 919 -19.36 9.41 3.63
N ALA A 920 -20.70 9.41 3.55
CA ALA A 920 -21.47 10.26 2.65
C ALA A 920 -22.88 10.51 3.23
N PRO A 921 -23.68 11.43 2.65
CA PRO A 921 -25.07 11.62 3.06
C PRO A 921 -25.91 10.35 2.82
N TYR A 922 -25.64 9.65 1.73
CA TYR A 922 -26.25 8.37 1.37
C TYR A 922 -25.17 7.41 0.87
N TYR A 923 -25.22 6.15 1.27
CA TYR A 923 -24.28 5.11 0.81
C TYR A 923 -24.84 3.69 0.97
N VAL A 924 -24.41 2.76 0.13
CA VAL A 924 -24.50 1.32 0.42
C VAL A 924 -23.32 0.94 1.32
N ARG A 925 -23.61 0.21 2.40
CA ARG A 925 -22.63 -0.41 3.30
C ARG A 925 -22.57 -1.90 2.98
N ASN A 926 -21.50 -2.30 2.31
CA ASN A 926 -21.24 -3.70 1.99
C ASN A 926 -20.52 -4.40 3.16
N VAL A 927 -20.97 -5.60 3.52
CA VAL A 927 -20.46 -6.35 4.68
C VAL A 927 -20.31 -7.84 4.34
N ARG A 928 -19.12 -8.40 4.57
CA ARG A 928 -18.85 -9.84 4.43
C ARG A 928 -19.49 -10.66 5.54
N VAL A 929 -19.94 -11.86 5.19
CA VAL A 929 -20.44 -12.88 6.11
C VAL A 929 -20.12 -14.28 5.54
N SER A 930 -19.75 -15.24 6.39
CA SER A 930 -19.51 -16.62 5.92
C SER A 930 -20.82 -17.35 5.61
N ALA A 931 -20.84 -18.10 4.51
CA ALA A 931 -21.94 -18.94 4.04
C ALA A 931 -22.39 -20.00 5.07
N HIS A 932 -21.50 -20.41 5.98
CA HIS A 932 -21.82 -21.37 7.03
C HIS A 932 -22.60 -20.75 8.21
N SER A 933 -22.56 -19.43 8.37
CA SER A 933 -23.13 -18.74 9.53
C SER A 933 -24.67 -18.81 9.59
N PRO A 934 -25.27 -18.80 10.79
CA PRO A 934 -26.73 -18.63 10.95
C PRO A 934 -27.23 -17.29 10.41
N VAL A 935 -26.41 -16.24 10.53
CA VAL A 935 -26.76 -14.87 10.11
C VAL A 935 -26.91 -14.79 8.59
N PHE A 936 -25.97 -15.35 7.82
CA PHE A 936 -26.09 -15.44 6.36
C PHE A 936 -27.39 -16.13 5.94
N LYS A 937 -27.71 -17.29 6.54
CA LYS A 937 -28.91 -18.08 6.19
C LYS A 937 -30.20 -17.29 6.42
N VAL A 938 -30.30 -16.52 7.51
CA VAL A 938 -31.43 -15.62 7.79
C VAL A 938 -31.52 -14.48 6.76
N LEU A 939 -30.40 -13.85 6.41
CA LEU A 939 -30.38 -12.74 5.43
C LEU A 939 -30.80 -13.24 4.03
N ARG A 940 -30.28 -14.40 3.62
CA ARG A 940 -30.58 -15.05 2.34
C ARG A 940 -32.07 -15.41 2.25
N ASP A 941 -32.62 -16.04 3.29
CA ASP A 941 -34.01 -16.48 3.30
C ASP A 941 -35.01 -15.33 3.56
N ALA A 942 -34.51 -14.15 3.97
CA ALA A 942 -35.24 -12.88 3.95
C ALA A 942 -35.16 -12.15 2.59
N GLY A 943 -34.35 -12.62 1.64
CA GLY A 943 -34.18 -12.00 0.32
C GLY A 943 -33.32 -10.74 0.31
N VAL A 944 -32.43 -10.56 1.29
CA VAL A 944 -31.56 -9.37 1.38
C VAL A 944 -30.59 -9.34 0.19
N PRO A 945 -30.38 -8.17 -0.48
CA PRO A 945 -29.42 -8.06 -1.58
C PRO A 945 -28.01 -8.51 -1.18
N MET A 946 -27.46 -9.47 -1.91
CA MET A 946 -26.12 -10.04 -1.68
C MET A 946 -25.53 -10.71 -2.92
N GLY A 947 -24.20 -10.84 -2.94
CA GLY A 947 -23.45 -11.64 -3.92
C GLY A 947 -22.33 -12.47 -3.26
N PRO A 948 -21.74 -13.44 -3.97
CA PRO A 948 -20.52 -14.11 -3.51
C PRO A 948 -19.36 -13.10 -3.45
N GLU A 949 -18.37 -13.32 -2.60
CA GLU A 949 -17.17 -12.47 -2.55
C GLU A 949 -16.43 -12.43 -3.91
N ASN A 950 -15.83 -11.28 -4.25
CA ASN A 950 -14.95 -11.11 -5.41
C ASN A 950 -13.99 -12.29 -5.65
N GLY A 951 -14.16 -12.97 -6.79
CA GLY A 951 -13.36 -14.15 -7.17
C GLY A 951 -13.97 -15.50 -6.81
N GLN A 952 -15.05 -15.53 -6.01
CA GLN A 952 -15.82 -16.73 -5.68
C GLN A 952 -17.08 -16.85 -6.57
N THR A 953 -17.60 -18.07 -6.78
CA THR A 953 -18.84 -18.33 -7.53
C THR A 953 -20.02 -18.56 -6.57
N PRO A 954 -21.29 -18.37 -6.98
CA PRO A 954 -22.44 -18.73 -6.15
C PRO A 954 -22.51 -20.22 -5.75
N GLN A 955 -21.76 -21.09 -6.42
CA GLN A 955 -21.68 -22.53 -6.16
C GLN A 955 -20.59 -22.89 -5.15
N ASP A 956 -19.46 -22.17 -5.20
CA ASP A 956 -18.24 -22.49 -4.43
C ASP A 956 -18.00 -21.49 -3.27
N ALA A 957 -18.83 -20.45 -3.13
CA ALA A 957 -18.58 -19.33 -2.21
C ALA A 957 -18.69 -19.68 -0.72
N ASP A 958 -17.56 -19.60 0.00
CA ASP A 958 -17.50 -19.69 1.46
C ASP A 958 -17.88 -18.37 2.17
N THR A 959 -17.83 -17.27 1.42
CA THR A 959 -18.01 -15.89 1.90
C THR A 959 -18.89 -15.11 0.92
N TRP A 960 -19.86 -14.38 1.47
CA TRP A 960 -20.82 -13.57 0.73
C TRP A 960 -20.80 -12.14 1.23
N VAL A 961 -21.08 -11.18 0.35
CA VAL A 961 -21.19 -9.76 0.67
C VAL A 961 -22.65 -9.33 0.65
N ILE A 962 -23.08 -8.69 1.74
CA ILE A 962 -24.43 -8.19 1.97
C ILE A 962 -24.45 -6.68 1.72
N HIS A 963 -25.38 -6.21 0.90
CA HIS A 963 -25.50 -4.81 0.50
C HIS A 963 -26.59 -4.09 1.32
N PHE A 964 -26.23 -3.19 2.23
CA PHE A 964 -27.20 -2.44 3.05
C PHE A 964 -27.27 -0.95 2.64
N PRO A 965 -28.41 -0.41 2.17
CA PRO A 965 -28.54 1.04 1.98
C PRO A 965 -28.56 1.77 3.34
N VAL A 966 -27.88 2.91 3.41
CA VAL A 966 -27.74 3.75 4.62
C VAL A 966 -27.86 5.23 4.26
N LYS A 967 -28.62 5.98 5.08
CA LYS A 967 -28.65 7.44 5.10
C LYS A 967 -27.95 7.93 6.37
N SER A 968 -27.05 8.92 6.26
CA SER A 968 -26.47 9.64 7.41
C SER A 968 -27.47 10.64 8.01
N PRO A 969 -27.35 11.01 9.30
CA PRO A 969 -28.22 12.03 9.90
C PRO A 969 -28.19 13.36 9.13
N ASP A 970 -29.33 14.03 9.02
CA ASP A 970 -29.43 15.31 8.31
C ASP A 970 -28.55 16.37 8.98
N GLY A 971 -27.64 16.98 8.21
CA GLY A 971 -26.64 17.93 8.72
C GLY A 971 -25.37 17.29 9.30
N ALA A 972 -25.21 15.96 9.28
CA ALA A 972 -23.97 15.30 9.70
C ALA A 972 -22.77 15.68 8.80
N ILE A 973 -21.61 15.85 9.42
CA ILE A 973 -20.34 16.14 8.74
C ILE A 973 -19.82 14.85 8.10
N THR A 974 -19.71 14.88 6.77
CA THR A 974 -19.13 13.81 5.96
C THR A 974 -17.66 14.10 5.61
N ARG A 975 -16.93 13.11 5.09
CA ARG A 975 -15.50 13.21 4.74
C ARG A 975 -15.15 14.32 3.73
N LYS A 976 -16.15 14.88 3.03
CA LYS A 976 -16.05 15.99 2.08
C LYS A 976 -16.35 17.38 2.71
N ASN A 977 -16.67 17.45 4.00
CA ASN A 977 -17.10 18.69 4.67
C ASN A 977 -16.01 19.39 5.50
N ARG A 978 -14.78 18.87 5.58
CA ARG A 978 -13.67 19.50 6.31
C ARG A 978 -12.32 19.19 5.64
N SER A 979 -11.49 20.22 5.43
CA SER A 979 -10.02 20.05 5.40
C SER A 979 -9.53 19.74 6.82
N ALA A 980 -8.23 19.56 7.02
CA ALA A 980 -7.71 19.31 8.33
C ALA A 980 -7.46 20.54 9.15
N LEU A 981 -7.30 21.72 8.57
CA LEU A 981 -7.12 22.92 9.37
C LEU A 981 -8.36 23.04 10.25
N ALA A 982 -9.53 22.71 9.70
CA ALA A 982 -10.73 22.41 10.47
C ALA A 982 -10.60 21.21 11.43
N GLN A 983 -10.06 20.05 11.02
CA GLN A 983 -10.07 18.83 11.85
C GLN A 983 -8.90 18.59 12.85
N CYS A 984 -7.75 19.26 12.82
CA CYS A 984 -6.93 19.48 14.04
C CYS A 984 -6.88 20.89 14.58
N ALA A 985 -7.57 21.89 14.00
CA ALA A 985 -8.29 22.77 14.92
C ALA A 985 -9.21 21.90 15.81
N TYR A 986 -9.93 20.92 15.23
CA TYR A 986 -10.83 20.03 15.98
C TYR A 986 -10.16 18.96 16.87
N TRP A 987 -9.07 18.32 16.46
CA TRP A 987 -8.23 17.51 17.36
C TRP A 987 -7.56 18.36 18.42
N LEU A 988 -7.03 19.56 18.11
CA LEU A 988 -6.47 20.46 19.15
C LEU A 988 -7.58 20.81 20.14
N GLN A 989 -8.76 21.10 19.63
CA GLN A 989 -9.94 21.37 20.42
C GLN A 989 -10.30 20.18 21.32
N ASN A 990 -10.32 18.95 20.78
CA ASN A 990 -10.49 17.74 21.58
C ASN A 990 -9.36 17.59 22.60
N LYS A 991 -8.10 17.79 22.23
CA LYS A 991 -6.92 17.59 23.09
C LYS A 991 -6.92 18.56 24.28
N VAL A 992 -7.19 19.84 24.01
CA VAL A 992 -7.25 20.92 25.00
C VAL A 992 -8.54 20.83 25.81
N TYR A 993 -9.70 20.95 25.16
CA TYR A 993 -10.98 21.14 25.84
C TYR A 993 -11.66 19.84 26.28
N TYR A 994 -11.37 18.67 25.68
CA TYR A 994 -12.00 17.40 26.09
C TYR A 994 -11.06 16.39 26.75
N THR A 995 -10.00 15.92 26.09
CA THR A 995 -9.22 14.75 26.54
C THR A 995 -8.24 15.06 27.68
N GLU A 996 -7.91 14.04 28.47
CA GLU A 996 -6.78 14.02 29.39
C GLU A 996 -5.66 13.08 28.91
N HIS A 997 -6.03 12.00 28.23
CA HIS A 997 -5.07 11.11 27.55
C HIS A 997 -4.64 11.72 26.21
N ASN A 998 -5.22 11.21 25.14
CA ASN A 998 -4.93 11.55 23.77
C ASN A 998 -6.23 11.32 22.97
N PRO A 999 -6.63 12.20 22.04
CA PRO A 999 -7.58 11.84 21.02
C PRO A 999 -6.86 10.86 20.09
N SER A 1000 -7.06 9.55 20.30
CA SER A 1000 -6.65 8.55 19.30
C SER A 1000 -7.41 8.86 18.04
N VAL A 1001 -6.69 8.91 16.93
CA VAL A 1001 -7.27 9.55 15.78
C VAL A 1001 -6.73 9.01 14.48
N THR A 1002 -7.71 8.84 13.62
CA THR A 1002 -7.65 8.46 12.23
C THR A 1002 -8.14 9.67 11.42
N VAL A 1003 -7.51 10.80 11.73
CA VAL A 1003 -7.73 12.20 11.31
C VAL A 1003 -7.50 12.24 9.72
N THR A 1004 -7.64 13.31 8.91
CA THR A 1004 -7.81 13.21 7.43
C THR A 1004 -7.08 14.28 6.49
N TYR A 1005 -6.96 14.13 5.14
CA TYR A 1005 -6.31 15.09 4.19
C TYR A 1005 -7.25 15.91 3.28
N HIS A 1006 -6.72 17.01 2.73
CA HIS A 1006 -6.39 17.19 1.30
C HIS A 1006 -4.96 17.85 1.16
N ASP A 1007 -4.01 17.49 0.26
CA ASP A 1007 -2.55 17.92 0.30
C ASP A 1007 -2.03 19.11 -0.59
N ASP A 1008 -2.80 20.09 -1.10
CA ASP A 1008 -2.22 21.28 -1.76
C ASP A 1008 -1.78 22.36 -0.79
N GLU A 1009 -2.54 22.66 0.28
CA GLU A 1009 -2.10 23.56 1.35
C GLU A 1009 -0.74 23.08 1.89
N VAL A 1010 -0.73 22.16 2.85
CA VAL A 1010 0.27 21.12 3.14
C VAL A 1010 1.77 21.32 3.38
N LEU A 1011 2.43 22.38 2.99
CA LEU A 1011 3.81 22.57 3.47
C LEU A 1011 3.85 23.48 4.67
N GLU A 1012 3.12 24.59 4.60
CA GLU A 1012 1.73 24.64 5.09
C GLU A 1012 1.21 23.32 5.74
N LEU A 1013 1.98 22.65 6.62
CA LEU A 1013 1.76 21.48 7.50
C LEU A 1013 2.95 21.17 8.44
N VAL A 1014 4.18 21.73 8.37
CA VAL A 1014 5.15 21.52 9.49
C VAL A 1014 4.84 22.26 10.76
N LYS A 1015 4.55 23.54 10.62
CA LYS A 1015 4.86 24.65 11.52
C LYS A 1015 3.81 24.85 12.56
N TRP A 1016 2.51 24.45 12.30
CA TRP A 1016 0.43 22.90 13.56
C TRP A 1016 0.71 21.72 14.71
N VAL A 1017 1.56 20.65 14.61
CA VAL A 1017 2.48 20.14 15.70
C VAL A 1017 3.97 20.61 15.80
N TRP A 1018 4.69 21.36 14.95
CA TRP A 1018 6.01 21.96 15.37
C TRP A 1018 5.84 22.98 16.51
N GLU A 1019 5.13 24.08 16.26
CA GLU A 1019 4.71 25.05 17.29
C GLU A 1019 3.84 24.41 18.39
N HIS A 1020 3.23 23.22 18.16
CA HIS A 1020 2.47 22.48 19.19
C HIS A 1020 3.12 21.12 19.57
N GLN A 1021 4.45 20.98 19.44
CA GLN A 1021 5.16 19.71 19.72
C GLN A 1021 4.99 19.25 21.16
N ASP A 1022 4.79 20.23 22.03
CA ASP A 1022 4.55 20.08 23.45
C ASP A 1022 3.14 19.56 23.77
N VAL A 1023 2.23 19.57 22.76
CA VAL A 1023 0.80 19.22 22.86
C VAL A 1023 0.46 17.82 22.29
N VAL A 1024 1.39 17.18 21.58
CA VAL A 1024 1.10 15.93 20.85
C VAL A 1024 1.82 14.73 21.44
N GLY A 1025 1.07 13.93 22.19
CA GLY A 1025 1.52 12.69 22.83
C GLY A 1025 1.62 11.51 21.88
N GLY A 1026 0.58 11.29 21.07
CA GLY A 1026 0.55 10.21 20.08
C GLY A 1026 -0.39 10.54 18.96
N MET A 1027 0.12 10.67 17.74
CA MET A 1027 -0.75 10.88 16.59
C MET A 1027 -0.32 10.02 15.41
N ALA A 1028 -1.37 9.64 14.71
CA ALA A 1028 -1.42 8.79 13.56
C ALA A 1028 -2.02 9.60 12.40
N PHE A 1029 -1.64 9.26 11.17
CA PHE A 1029 -1.41 10.24 10.12
C PHE A 1029 -1.57 9.75 8.63
N LEU A 1030 -2.52 8.87 8.27
CA LEU A 1030 -2.62 8.14 6.96
C LEU A 1030 -3.44 8.81 5.83
N PRO A 1031 -3.18 8.48 4.57
CA PRO A 1031 -4.40 8.15 2.76
C PRO A 1031 -5.86 8.32 2.25
N SER A 1032 -7.00 8.65 2.87
CA SER A 1032 -8.34 8.19 2.32
C SER A 1032 -8.84 8.72 1.02
N TYR A 1033 -8.93 7.73 0.14
CA TYR A 1033 -9.69 7.66 -1.06
C TYR A 1033 -11.16 7.23 -0.89
N ASP A 1034 -11.83 7.09 -2.04
CA ASP A 1034 -13.25 6.79 -2.28
C ASP A 1034 -13.43 5.40 -2.98
N ALA A 1035 -13.06 4.28 -2.34
CA ALA A 1035 -12.83 2.96 -2.98
C ALA A 1035 -13.74 2.59 -4.17
N GLN A 1036 -13.22 2.00 -5.27
CA GLN A 1036 -14.01 1.36 -6.35
C GLN A 1036 -13.31 0.18 -7.03
N TYR A 1037 -13.18 -0.92 -6.29
CA TYR A 1037 -13.26 -2.30 -6.80
C TYR A 1037 -14.71 -2.77 -6.58
N ASP A 1038 -15.15 -3.89 -7.17
CA ASP A 1038 -16.51 -4.40 -6.89
C ASP A 1038 -16.70 -4.66 -5.39
N GLN A 1039 -17.91 -4.46 -4.84
CA GLN A 1039 -18.25 -4.75 -3.43
C GLN A 1039 -17.52 -3.90 -2.36
N MET A 1040 -17.21 -2.63 -2.66
CA MET A 1040 -16.60 -1.66 -1.72
C MET A 1040 -17.25 -1.63 -0.33
N PRO A 1041 -16.49 -1.53 0.78
CA PRO A 1041 -17.07 -1.40 2.11
C PRO A 1041 -18.09 -0.24 2.23
N TYR A 1042 -17.84 0.89 1.55
CA TYR A 1042 -18.79 2.00 1.46
C TYR A 1042 -18.88 2.50 0.02
N GLU A 1043 -20.09 2.57 -0.51
CA GLU A 1043 -20.41 2.93 -1.88
C GLU A 1043 -21.36 4.13 -1.87
N GLU A 1044 -20.84 5.30 -2.25
CA GLU A 1044 -21.59 6.56 -2.21
C GLU A 1044 -22.63 6.60 -3.33
N ILE A 1045 -23.90 6.85 -2.96
CA ILE A 1045 -25.05 6.88 -3.87
C ILE A 1045 -25.80 8.21 -3.74
N ASP A 1046 -26.65 8.53 -4.71
CA ASP A 1046 -27.58 9.66 -4.60
C ASP A 1046 -28.84 9.30 -3.80
N ALA A 1047 -29.68 10.31 -3.56
CA ALA A 1047 -30.92 10.14 -2.80
C ALA A 1047 -31.98 9.31 -3.54
N ASP A 1048 -32.06 9.39 -4.87
CA ASP A 1048 -33.06 8.67 -5.66
C ASP A 1048 -32.73 7.17 -5.71
N GLU A 1049 -31.46 6.80 -5.78
CA GLU A 1049 -30.97 5.42 -5.59
C GLU A 1049 -31.17 4.95 -4.15
N TYR A 1050 -30.91 5.78 -3.13
CA TYR A 1050 -31.18 5.39 -1.75
C TYR A 1050 -32.65 5.06 -1.51
N GLU A 1051 -33.58 5.95 -1.92
CA GLU A 1051 -35.02 5.72 -1.75
C GLU A 1051 -35.48 4.49 -2.56
N ARG A 1052 -34.93 4.27 -3.77
CA ARG A 1052 -35.20 3.08 -4.59
C ARG A 1052 -34.76 1.78 -3.88
N LEU A 1053 -33.55 1.74 -3.35
CA LEU A 1053 -33.00 0.58 -2.64
C LEU A 1053 -33.70 0.35 -1.30
N ALA A 1054 -33.99 1.41 -0.55
CA ALA A 1054 -34.68 1.34 0.74
C ALA A 1054 -36.14 0.85 0.57
N ALA A 1055 -36.86 1.29 -0.47
CA ALA A 1055 -38.22 0.86 -0.75
C ALA A 1055 -38.37 -0.63 -1.11
N VAL A 1056 -37.29 -1.28 -1.58
CA VAL A 1056 -37.26 -2.71 -1.90
C VAL A 1056 -36.49 -3.56 -0.87
N PHE A 1057 -35.90 -2.95 0.15
CA PHE A 1057 -35.12 -3.67 1.16
C PHE A 1057 -36.04 -4.46 2.11
N PRO A 1058 -35.84 -5.79 2.27
CA PRO A 1058 -36.79 -6.63 3.01
C PRO A 1058 -36.70 -6.47 4.53
N GLU A 1059 -37.80 -6.76 5.23
CA GLU A 1059 -37.82 -6.82 6.69
C GLU A 1059 -37.09 -8.09 7.18
N ILE A 1060 -35.95 -7.89 7.85
CA ILE A 1060 -35.13 -8.99 8.37
C ILE A 1060 -35.59 -9.40 9.76
N ASP A 1061 -36.30 -10.53 9.81
CA ASP A 1061 -36.67 -11.20 11.06
C ASP A 1061 -35.50 -12.05 11.62
N PHE A 1062 -34.65 -11.39 12.43
CA PHE A 1062 -33.58 -12.05 13.18
C PHE A 1062 -34.10 -13.06 14.23
N SER A 1063 -35.40 -13.08 14.57
CA SER A 1063 -35.98 -14.13 15.43
C SER A 1063 -35.90 -15.52 14.78
N LYS A 1064 -35.60 -15.63 13.49
CA LYS A 1064 -35.41 -16.92 12.78
C LYS A 1064 -34.03 -17.55 13.00
N LEU A 1065 -33.06 -16.86 13.61
CA LEU A 1065 -31.67 -17.37 13.77
C LEU A 1065 -31.61 -18.78 14.35
N TYR A 1066 -32.38 -19.08 15.40
CA TYR A 1066 -32.40 -20.41 16.05
C TYR A 1066 -32.74 -21.58 15.12
N ARG A 1067 -33.41 -21.32 13.98
CA ARG A 1067 -33.74 -22.35 12.97
C ARG A 1067 -32.53 -22.84 12.18
N TYR A 1068 -31.40 -22.13 12.30
CA TYR A 1068 -30.16 -22.37 11.59
C TYR A 1068 -28.96 -22.56 12.54
N GLU A 1069 -29.22 -22.58 13.86
CA GLU A 1069 -28.25 -22.84 14.92
C GLU A 1069 -28.38 -24.28 15.45
N GLU A 1070 -27.76 -25.23 14.75
CA GLU A 1070 -27.70 -26.64 15.17
C GLU A 1070 -26.55 -26.91 16.17
N GLU A 1071 -25.50 -26.07 16.15
CA GLU A 1071 -24.38 -26.09 17.10
C GLU A 1071 -23.81 -24.67 17.34
N ASP A 1072 -22.86 -24.55 18.28
CA ASP A 1072 -22.22 -23.26 18.58
C ASP A 1072 -21.28 -22.81 17.43
N LEU A 1073 -21.80 -21.89 16.62
CA LEU A 1073 -21.10 -21.20 15.54
C LEU A 1073 -20.69 -19.76 15.94
N THR A 1074 -20.47 -19.49 17.24
CA THR A 1074 -20.08 -18.16 17.74
C THR A 1074 -18.60 -17.90 17.50
N THR A 1075 -18.27 -16.94 16.64
CA THR A 1075 -16.88 -16.49 16.38
C THR A 1075 -16.33 -15.55 17.44
N ALA A 1076 -17.18 -14.87 18.23
CA ALA A 1076 -16.87 -13.77 19.15
C ALA A 1076 -15.42 -13.70 19.69
N ALA A 1077 -14.91 -14.72 20.40
CA ALA A 1077 -13.56 -14.65 20.99
C ALA A 1077 -12.41 -14.53 19.99
N GLN A 1078 -12.61 -14.94 18.74
CA GLN A 1078 -11.63 -14.86 17.65
C GLN A 1078 -11.53 -13.41 17.14
N GLU A 1079 -12.66 -12.72 16.98
CA GLU A 1079 -12.73 -11.36 16.38
C GLU A 1079 -12.42 -10.20 17.35
N LEU A 1080 -12.30 -10.46 18.66
CA LEU A 1080 -12.33 -9.40 19.67
C LEU A 1080 -11.00 -8.68 19.95
N ALA A 1081 -9.90 -9.03 19.27
CA ALA A 1081 -8.72 -8.16 19.22
C ALA A 1081 -9.05 -6.90 18.40
N CYS A 1082 -8.85 -5.71 18.98
CA CYS A 1082 -9.29 -4.46 18.34
C CYS A 1082 -8.40 -4.04 17.16
N MET A 1083 -8.64 -4.61 15.99
CA MET A 1083 -8.20 -4.04 14.72
C MET A 1083 -8.99 -2.76 14.43
N ALA A 1084 -8.42 -1.60 14.80
CA ALA A 1084 -8.94 -0.30 14.38
C ALA A 1084 -9.09 -0.25 12.85
N GLY A 1085 -10.20 0.30 12.37
CA GLY A 1085 -10.54 0.33 10.94
C GLY A 1085 -11.19 -0.94 10.38
N ALA A 1086 -10.84 -2.16 10.83
CA ALA A 1086 -11.23 -3.40 10.14
C ALA A 1086 -12.75 -3.58 9.92
N CYS A 1087 -13.60 -3.10 10.82
CA CYS A 1087 -15.07 -3.24 10.69
C CYS A 1087 -15.77 -2.06 10.00
N GLU A 1088 -15.01 -1.01 9.65
CA GLU A 1088 -15.40 0.04 8.69
C GLU A 1088 -14.73 -0.24 7.31
N VAL A 1089 -13.63 -1.00 7.29
CA VAL A 1089 -12.82 -1.37 6.13
C VAL A 1089 -12.70 -2.91 6.03
N MET A 1090 -13.83 -3.62 5.90
CA MET A 1090 -13.81 -5.06 5.58
C MET A 1090 -13.69 -5.24 4.07
N LEU A 1091 -12.44 -5.37 3.63
CA LEU A 1091 -11.98 -5.53 2.25
C LEU A 1091 -11.35 -6.91 2.05
#